data_AF-W4GKA0-F1
#
_entry.id   AF-W4GKA0-F1
#
_cell.length_a   1.000
_cell.length_b   1.000
_cell.length_c   1.000
_cell.angle_alpha   90.00
_cell.angle_beta   90.00
_cell.angle_gamma   90.00
#
_symmetry.space_group_name_H-M   'P 1'
#
loop_
_entity.id
_entity.type
_entity.pdbx_description
1 polymer ?
#
loop_
_entity_poly.entity_id
_entity_poly.type
_entity_poly.pdbx_seq_one_letter_code
_entity_poly.pdbx_strand_id
1 'polypeptide(L)'
;MQRIRNRHSMLRHHRARSFFSFRAQIMSVVVTCGHPSAPEATKGLALLRDLQKQGFRVAVLGSLAWRDQIVEAKIPHIHLTAPSEVEELLQSPIRLVVAFLPDSTVTSEDALKSWGVGSHGFVRSAAWAFDKIAVVVQSDDFARIRDAVSQNGELALSLNDRKSLAQKAFRAFASLDNRAASSLQVDIPQRNILLVGNGGREHALAWKLAQSPQAAHIFVAPGNGGTAAGANPKISNVALSPDRPDLLIAFCKENNVSLCVVGPEAPLVAGLADHLNGAGIPTFGPSARAAQLEGSKAFSKDFMARHDIPTAAYKNFTRYEDAKAFVDSIEYNVVIKASGIAAGKGVLIPTTKEETVAALKEVMVTKAFGSAGDEVVIEEFMTGEEVSLLAFCDGQRVVAMPGAQDHKRILDNDQGPNTGGMGVYAPAPCLFGAVEQQCVEIVQKSVTALAKEGMPFVGVLFAGFMLTPTGPKIVEYNVRFGDPETEVLLPLLNSDLVEIFLACVEHRLDASLVRWKDGAAATVVLASEGYPESYPKGRVITGTDAANALPNVTVFHAGTTLNGGDELVTSGGRVLTVTATAPSMKDAIQAAYKGVSKVHFAGAQHRSDIGHRGLLRSCPTIKLGVLGSTRGSSLQPILDAIAAGELNATVEIVVSDRKASGILERARIHHIDAHAVSGKNKTRDAVDAEVTALLQSKQVDLVLCIGYMRIFSGSFCQAWAGRVLNVHPSLLPEFAGGMDLAVHQAVVDAKKTETGCTVHYITEEVDAGPIAVQLKCPVYPTDVAESVKARVQPLEGAAFLYAIKRHQVHAYLGKTVVSYADAGVNIDAGNALVQKIKPACKSTVRPGCDADLGGFGGLFDLQAAGYDKDTVLVACTDGVGTKLKIAQLTGQHHTVGIDLVAMSVNDLLVQGAEPLFFLDYYACGALDVTAAAQVVEGIAEGCRQSACGLIGGETAEMPSMYHGGDYDLAGFCVGAVHKAKLLPLPVHHGDVVLGLPSAGLHSNGYSLVRKLVDVANLTYEAPCPWEPTTTLGENLLTPTRIYVKALLPLLKQGLVRAMAHITGGGLLENIPRVLADTDAVEIDSAAWRLPPVFGWLRSVGNLPDEEVSRTFNCGIGMVVIVAPEHAAQVVELLKSEQVVRLGLVVPRANDGAQVLFKGPLQF
;
A
#
# COMPACT_ATOMS: atom_id res chain seq x y z
N MET A 1 -49.00 85.79 -17.90
CA MET A 1 -49.33 84.45 -17.34
C MET A 1 -48.20 83.99 -16.44
N GLN A 2 -48.35 84.14 -15.12
CA GLN A 2 -47.28 83.91 -14.13
C GLN A 2 -47.67 82.79 -13.14
N ARG A 3 -48.33 81.76 -13.66
CA ARG A 3 -48.67 80.48 -13.03
C ARG A 3 -48.35 79.37 -14.06
N ILE A 4 -48.08 78.15 -13.60
CA ILE A 4 -47.58 77.01 -14.43
C ILE A 4 -46.07 77.09 -14.79
N ARG A 5 -45.21 77.52 -13.84
CA ARG A 5 -43.77 77.11 -13.81
C ARG A 5 -43.25 76.60 -12.45
N ASN A 6 -44.00 76.75 -11.35
CA ASN A 6 -43.59 76.34 -9.99
C ASN A 6 -44.34 75.10 -9.43
N ARG A 7 -44.58 74.06 -10.23
CA ARG A 7 -45.16 72.77 -9.74
C ARG A 7 -44.44 71.50 -10.20
N HIS A 8 -43.23 71.59 -10.76
CA HIS A 8 -42.43 70.42 -11.17
C HIS A 8 -41.06 70.26 -10.49
N SER A 9 -40.58 71.23 -9.69
CA SER A 9 -39.43 71.01 -8.81
C SER A 9 -39.82 70.37 -7.47
N MET A 10 -41.05 70.57 -6.98
CA MET A 10 -41.47 70.18 -5.63
C MET A 10 -42.07 68.76 -5.51
N LEU A 11 -41.95 67.93 -6.55
CA LEU A 11 -42.35 66.50 -6.55
C LEU A 11 -41.18 65.52 -6.68
N ARG A 12 -39.96 65.99 -6.96
CA ARG A 12 -38.73 65.17 -7.00
C ARG A 12 -37.99 65.07 -5.65
N HIS A 13 -38.51 65.66 -4.58
CA HIS A 13 -37.89 65.60 -3.23
C HIS A 13 -38.73 64.89 -2.16
N HIS A 14 -39.97 64.48 -2.45
CA HIS A 14 -40.83 63.76 -1.50
C HIS A 14 -41.03 62.25 -1.78
N ARG A 15 -40.39 61.69 -2.82
CA ARG A 15 -40.23 60.23 -2.98
C ARG A 15 -38.84 59.70 -2.61
N ALA A 16 -37.89 60.58 -2.24
CA ALA A 16 -36.56 60.19 -1.77
C ALA A 16 -36.46 60.01 -0.24
N ARG A 17 -37.58 60.06 0.49
CA ARG A 17 -37.62 60.08 1.97
C ARG A 17 -38.38 58.92 2.64
N SER A 18 -38.67 57.84 1.92
CA SER A 18 -39.04 56.55 2.53
C SER A 18 -38.06 55.40 2.20
N PHE A 19 -36.91 55.72 1.60
CA PHE A 19 -35.83 54.74 1.36
C PHE A 19 -34.99 54.49 2.63
N PHE A 20 -34.87 55.50 3.51
CA PHE A 20 -34.14 55.38 4.78
C PHE A 20 -34.99 54.72 5.88
N SER A 21 -35.16 53.39 5.79
CA SER A 21 -35.60 52.55 6.92
C SER A 21 -35.15 51.08 6.81
N PHE A 22 -33.94 50.82 6.31
CA PHE A 22 -33.37 49.46 6.29
C PHE A 22 -32.91 48.94 7.67
N ARG A 23 -33.03 49.76 8.73
CA ARG A 23 -32.73 49.41 10.13
C ARG A 23 -33.96 49.42 11.03
N ALA A 24 -34.77 48.36 10.95
CA ALA A 24 -35.48 47.77 12.08
C ALA A 24 -36.09 46.41 11.67
N GLN A 25 -35.67 45.35 12.37
CA GLN A 25 -36.35 44.05 12.53
C GLN A 25 -37.31 43.57 11.41
N ILE A 26 -36.85 42.65 10.55
CA ILE A 26 -37.51 41.40 10.11
C ILE A 26 -36.66 40.72 9.02
N MET A 27 -36.57 39.39 9.07
CA MET A 27 -35.88 38.51 8.10
C MET A 27 -36.90 37.88 7.13
N SER A 28 -36.57 37.44 5.90
CA SER A 28 -35.28 37.34 5.19
C SER A 28 -35.40 37.91 3.75
N VAL A 29 -34.32 37.95 2.93
CA VAL A 29 -34.39 38.31 1.49
C VAL A 29 -34.07 37.14 0.55
N VAL A 30 -34.89 36.95 -0.50
CA VAL A 30 -34.69 35.98 -1.59
C VAL A 30 -34.40 36.69 -2.91
N VAL A 31 -33.30 36.33 -3.58
CA VAL A 31 -32.89 36.93 -4.87
C VAL A 31 -33.10 35.93 -6.02
N THR A 32 -33.67 36.40 -7.13
CA THR A 32 -34.00 35.56 -8.31
C THR A 32 -33.39 36.07 -9.61
N CYS A 33 -32.90 35.13 -10.44
CA CYS A 33 -32.28 35.37 -11.73
C CYS A 33 -32.60 34.22 -12.72
N GLY A 34 -32.72 34.53 -14.02
CA GLY A 34 -32.99 33.55 -15.09
C GLY A 34 -33.84 34.11 -16.24
N HIS A 35 -34.20 33.25 -17.19
CA HIS A 35 -35.14 33.53 -18.30
C HIS A 35 -36.47 32.77 -18.09
N PRO A 36 -37.65 33.39 -18.28
CA PRO A 36 -38.97 32.84 -17.90
C PRO A 36 -39.49 31.59 -18.66
N SER A 37 -38.69 30.92 -19.47
CA SER A 37 -39.16 29.94 -20.47
C SER A 37 -39.09 28.47 -20.03
N ALA A 38 -39.43 28.16 -18.78
CA ALA A 38 -39.40 26.78 -18.26
C ALA A 38 -40.73 26.40 -17.55
N PRO A 39 -41.18 25.13 -17.62
CA PRO A 39 -42.31 24.63 -16.81
C PRO A 39 -42.11 24.83 -15.30
N GLU A 40 -40.86 25.00 -14.87
CA GLU A 40 -40.49 25.31 -13.48
C GLU A 40 -40.86 26.73 -13.05
N ALA A 41 -41.07 27.68 -13.97
CA ALA A 41 -41.44 29.06 -13.64
C ALA A 41 -42.72 29.13 -12.79
N THR A 42 -43.75 28.34 -13.16
CA THR A 42 -45.00 28.24 -12.39
C THR A 42 -44.78 27.69 -10.97
N LYS A 43 -43.89 26.70 -10.81
CA LYS A 43 -43.50 26.15 -9.49
C LYS A 43 -42.69 27.17 -8.68
N GLY A 44 -41.78 27.91 -9.33
CA GLY A 44 -40.97 28.96 -8.73
C GLY A 44 -41.82 30.13 -8.24
N LEU A 45 -42.78 30.60 -9.04
CA LEU A 45 -43.75 31.64 -8.65
C LEU A 45 -44.67 31.17 -7.51
N ALA A 46 -45.01 29.88 -7.44
CA ALA A 46 -45.73 29.32 -6.29
C ALA A 46 -44.86 29.34 -5.02
N LEU A 47 -43.60 28.88 -5.09
CA LEU A 47 -42.65 28.95 -3.98
C LEU A 47 -42.44 30.41 -3.50
N LEU A 48 -42.25 31.36 -4.42
CA LEU A 48 -42.06 32.78 -4.07
C LEU A 48 -43.30 33.38 -3.39
N ARG A 49 -44.52 32.99 -3.78
CA ARG A 49 -45.75 33.37 -3.08
C ARG A 49 -45.82 32.78 -1.68
N ASP A 50 -45.45 31.51 -1.50
CA ASP A 50 -45.52 30.85 -0.20
C ASP A 50 -44.46 31.39 0.77
N LEU A 51 -43.23 31.62 0.29
CA LEU A 51 -42.18 32.30 1.04
C LEU A 51 -42.60 33.73 1.43
N GLN A 52 -43.25 34.47 0.53
CA GLN A 52 -43.77 35.81 0.81
C GLN A 52 -44.89 35.81 1.86
N LYS A 53 -45.79 34.81 1.85
CA LYS A 53 -46.80 34.62 2.92
C LYS A 53 -46.15 34.28 4.26
N GLN A 54 -45.01 33.57 4.25
CA GLN A 54 -44.18 33.27 5.43
C GLN A 54 -43.25 34.43 5.83
N GLY A 55 -43.40 35.63 5.23
CA GLY A 55 -42.71 36.86 5.66
C GLY A 55 -41.42 37.19 4.91
N PHE A 56 -40.96 36.37 3.96
CA PHE A 56 -39.77 36.68 3.17
C PHE A 56 -40.01 37.87 2.23
N ARG A 57 -39.00 38.74 2.11
CA ARG A 57 -38.96 39.81 1.11
C ARG A 57 -38.31 39.26 -0.17
N VAL A 58 -38.96 39.47 -1.31
CA VAL A 58 -38.43 39.07 -2.62
C VAL A 58 -37.70 40.24 -3.27
N ALA A 59 -36.45 40.02 -3.68
CA ALA A 59 -35.70 40.93 -4.53
C ALA A 59 -35.45 40.27 -5.90
N VAL A 60 -35.51 41.04 -6.98
CA VAL A 60 -35.41 40.53 -8.35
C VAL A 60 -34.18 41.12 -9.03
N LEU A 61 -33.21 40.24 -9.32
CA LEU A 61 -31.93 40.53 -9.97
C LEU A 61 -31.84 39.69 -11.25
N GLY A 62 -32.68 40.03 -12.24
CA GLY A 62 -32.87 39.24 -13.44
C GLY A 62 -33.47 40.03 -14.60
N SER A 63 -33.73 39.33 -15.70
CA SER A 63 -34.24 39.90 -16.95
C SER A 63 -35.60 40.61 -16.78
N LEU A 64 -35.90 41.57 -17.67
CA LEU A 64 -37.19 42.28 -17.70
C LEU A 64 -38.37 41.31 -17.79
N ALA A 65 -38.24 40.24 -18.57
CA ALA A 65 -39.30 39.26 -18.75
C ALA A 65 -39.61 38.46 -17.45
N TRP A 66 -38.63 38.25 -16.56
CA TRP A 66 -38.85 37.63 -15.25
C TRP A 66 -39.55 38.59 -14.27
N ARG A 67 -39.20 39.88 -14.30
CA ARG A 67 -39.89 40.94 -13.56
C ARG A 67 -41.38 41.00 -13.94
N ASP A 68 -41.69 40.98 -15.24
CA ASP A 68 -43.07 41.09 -15.71
C ASP A 68 -43.94 39.91 -15.22
N GLN A 69 -43.41 38.69 -15.19
CA GLN A 69 -44.10 37.53 -14.59
C GLN A 69 -44.34 37.67 -13.08
N ILE A 70 -43.40 38.23 -12.31
CA ILE A 70 -43.58 38.45 -10.86
C ILE A 70 -44.63 39.56 -10.61
N VAL A 71 -44.68 40.59 -11.46
CA VAL A 71 -45.73 41.63 -11.45
C VAL A 71 -47.10 41.02 -11.76
N GLU A 72 -47.23 40.24 -12.84
CA GLU A 72 -48.47 39.55 -13.22
C GLU A 72 -48.92 38.56 -12.13
N ALA A 73 -47.97 37.86 -11.51
CA ALA A 73 -48.21 36.96 -10.40
C ALA A 73 -48.63 37.66 -9.09
N LYS A 74 -48.63 38.99 -9.06
CA LYS A 74 -49.00 39.87 -7.92
C LYS A 74 -48.16 39.63 -6.66
N ILE A 75 -46.88 39.30 -6.81
CA ILE A 75 -45.96 39.06 -5.69
C ILE A 75 -45.30 40.40 -5.30
N PRO A 76 -45.42 40.88 -4.06
CA PRO A 76 -44.68 42.04 -3.58
C PRO A 76 -43.16 41.80 -3.66
N HIS A 77 -42.43 42.68 -4.37
CA HIS A 77 -41.00 42.53 -4.59
C HIS A 77 -40.29 43.88 -4.73
N ILE A 78 -38.97 43.86 -4.56
CA ILE A 78 -38.05 44.96 -4.91
C ILE A 78 -37.35 44.57 -6.21
N HIS A 79 -37.35 45.45 -7.21
CA HIS A 79 -36.63 45.21 -8.47
C HIS A 79 -35.34 46.02 -8.47
N LEU A 80 -34.22 45.36 -8.75
CA LEU A 80 -32.88 45.96 -8.74
C LEU A 80 -32.45 46.23 -10.18
N THR A 81 -32.07 47.47 -10.47
CA THR A 81 -31.82 47.99 -11.82
C THR A 81 -30.50 48.73 -11.96
N ALA A 82 -29.94 49.25 -10.87
CA ALA A 82 -28.65 49.95 -10.84
C ALA A 82 -27.62 49.20 -9.97
N PRO A 83 -26.31 49.24 -10.31
CA PRO A 83 -25.26 48.59 -9.51
C PRO A 83 -25.25 48.96 -8.02
N SER A 84 -25.54 50.24 -7.70
CA SER A 84 -25.63 50.70 -6.31
C SER A 84 -26.75 50.04 -5.50
N GLU A 85 -27.85 49.64 -6.14
CA GLU A 85 -28.95 48.92 -5.49
C GLU A 85 -28.55 47.45 -5.18
N VAL A 86 -27.62 46.90 -5.96
CA VAL A 86 -27.02 45.57 -5.73
C VAL A 86 -26.01 45.62 -4.58
N GLU A 87 -25.22 46.69 -4.47
CA GLU A 87 -24.32 46.90 -3.33
C GLU A 87 -25.09 47.06 -2.00
N GLU A 88 -26.19 47.80 -2.00
CA GLU A 88 -27.07 47.95 -0.81
C GLU A 88 -27.76 46.61 -0.44
N LEU A 89 -28.16 45.80 -1.44
CA LEU A 89 -28.64 44.44 -1.21
C LEU A 89 -27.56 43.53 -0.59
N LEU A 90 -26.31 43.61 -1.07
CA LEU A 90 -25.19 42.80 -0.57
C LEU A 90 -24.81 43.12 0.89
N GLN A 91 -25.13 44.34 1.37
CA GLN A 91 -25.00 44.73 2.77
C GLN A 91 -26.14 44.21 3.66
N SER A 92 -27.18 43.60 3.07
CA SER A 92 -28.33 43.03 3.78
C SER A 92 -28.16 41.52 4.04
N PRO A 93 -28.77 40.96 5.12
CA PRO A 93 -28.66 39.54 5.45
C PRO A 93 -29.49 38.66 4.51
N ILE A 94 -28.90 38.32 3.35
CA ILE A 94 -29.43 37.31 2.42
C ILE A 94 -29.39 35.93 3.11
N ARG A 95 -30.48 35.15 2.99
CA ARG A 95 -30.56 33.78 3.54
C ARG A 95 -30.82 32.71 2.51
N LEU A 96 -31.42 33.09 1.37
CA LEU A 96 -31.83 32.19 0.31
C LEU A 96 -31.62 32.89 -1.05
N VAL A 97 -31.10 32.17 -2.02
CA VAL A 97 -31.08 32.57 -3.43
C VAL A 97 -31.79 31.47 -4.22
N VAL A 98 -32.74 31.86 -5.07
CA VAL A 98 -33.48 30.93 -5.93
C VAL A 98 -33.17 31.31 -7.38
N ALA A 99 -32.23 30.59 -7.98
CA ALA A 99 -31.76 30.84 -9.33
C ALA A 99 -32.41 29.84 -10.29
N PHE A 100 -32.88 30.32 -11.44
CA PHE A 100 -33.52 29.50 -12.46
C PHE A 100 -32.56 29.32 -13.64
N LEU A 101 -32.28 28.06 -13.97
CA LEU A 101 -31.42 27.67 -15.08
C LEU A 101 -32.18 27.82 -16.42
N PRO A 102 -31.49 28.00 -17.56
CA PRO A 102 -32.16 28.01 -18.85
C PRO A 102 -32.62 26.61 -19.19
N ASP A 103 -33.65 26.52 -20.03
CA ASP A 103 -33.90 25.26 -20.74
C ASP A 103 -32.60 24.81 -21.45
N SER A 104 -32.35 23.50 -21.38
CA SER A 104 -31.37 22.76 -22.16
C SER A 104 -31.29 23.18 -23.64
N THR A 105 -32.42 23.60 -24.22
CA THR A 105 -32.56 24.01 -25.64
C THR A 105 -32.01 25.40 -25.98
N VAL A 106 -31.70 26.26 -25.00
CA VAL A 106 -31.24 27.64 -25.26
C VAL A 106 -29.72 27.68 -25.49
N THR A 107 -29.30 28.08 -26.69
CA THR A 107 -27.90 28.06 -27.13
C THR A 107 -27.35 29.39 -27.65
N SER A 108 -28.19 30.40 -27.94
CA SER A 108 -27.75 31.63 -28.60
C SER A 108 -27.14 32.68 -27.65
N GLU A 109 -26.17 33.43 -28.18
CA GLU A 109 -25.41 34.44 -27.43
C GLU A 109 -26.31 35.59 -26.93
N ASP A 110 -27.24 36.08 -27.76
CA ASP A 110 -28.18 37.15 -27.38
C ASP A 110 -29.15 36.71 -26.27
N ALA A 111 -29.55 35.44 -26.28
CA ALA A 111 -30.36 34.88 -25.21
C ALA A 111 -29.58 34.87 -23.88
N LEU A 112 -28.30 34.48 -23.89
CA LEU A 112 -27.42 34.53 -22.70
C LEU A 112 -27.12 35.97 -22.24
N LYS A 113 -26.90 36.92 -23.15
CA LYS A 113 -26.70 38.35 -22.82
C LYS A 113 -27.89 38.99 -22.12
N SER A 114 -29.11 38.51 -22.38
CA SER A 114 -30.35 39.05 -21.77
C SER A 114 -30.50 38.80 -20.25
N TRP A 115 -29.58 38.06 -19.63
CA TRP A 115 -29.67 37.53 -18.27
C TRP A 115 -29.32 38.52 -17.15
N GLY A 116 -28.94 39.75 -17.53
CA GLY A 116 -28.54 40.81 -16.62
C GLY A 116 -27.07 40.69 -16.19
N VAL A 117 -26.34 41.79 -16.30
CA VAL A 117 -24.92 41.85 -15.91
C VAL A 117 -24.79 41.60 -14.41
N GLY A 118 -24.04 40.56 -14.03
CA GLY A 118 -23.69 40.25 -12.62
C GLY A 118 -24.52 39.16 -11.94
N SER A 119 -25.64 38.72 -12.52
CA SER A 119 -26.53 37.71 -11.91
C SER A 119 -25.82 36.35 -11.68
N HIS A 120 -25.07 35.88 -12.68
CA HIS A 120 -24.29 34.64 -12.58
C HIS A 120 -23.21 34.69 -11.46
N GLY A 121 -22.40 35.75 -11.42
CA GLY A 121 -21.36 35.93 -10.41
C GLY A 121 -21.94 36.00 -9.00
N PHE A 122 -23.09 36.66 -8.84
CA PHE A 122 -23.82 36.71 -7.57
C PHE A 122 -24.23 35.32 -7.06
N VAL A 123 -24.79 34.46 -7.91
CA VAL A 123 -25.20 33.09 -7.51
C VAL A 123 -24.01 32.24 -7.10
N ARG A 124 -22.87 32.32 -7.82
CA ARG A 124 -21.63 31.62 -7.45
C ARG A 124 -21.08 32.11 -6.12
N SER A 125 -21.05 33.42 -5.87
CA SER A 125 -20.62 34.00 -4.59
C SER A 125 -21.53 33.61 -3.43
N ALA A 126 -22.85 33.56 -3.67
CA ALA A 126 -23.83 33.07 -2.69
C ALA A 126 -23.64 31.58 -2.37
N ALA A 127 -23.30 30.75 -3.37
CA ALA A 127 -23.03 29.32 -3.18
C ALA A 127 -21.70 29.06 -2.45
N TRP A 128 -20.71 29.95 -2.59
CA TRP A 128 -19.50 29.93 -1.76
C TRP A 128 -19.81 30.25 -0.29
N ALA A 129 -20.74 31.17 -0.02
CA ALA A 129 -21.22 31.53 1.32
C ALA A 129 -22.26 30.54 1.90
N PHE A 130 -22.14 29.24 1.64
CA PHE A 130 -23.12 28.22 2.05
C PHE A 130 -23.25 28.05 3.57
N ASP A 131 -22.27 28.54 4.34
CA ASP A 131 -22.37 28.62 5.80
C ASP A 131 -23.55 29.50 6.24
N LYS A 132 -23.88 30.53 5.46
CA LYS A 132 -24.88 31.57 5.77
C LYS A 132 -26.09 31.60 4.81
N ILE A 133 -25.90 31.20 3.55
CA ILE A 133 -26.87 31.34 2.45
C ILE A 133 -27.20 29.97 1.85
N ALA A 134 -28.48 29.67 1.64
CA ALA A 134 -28.89 28.54 0.81
C ALA A 134 -29.06 28.96 -0.65
N VAL A 135 -28.58 28.17 -1.61
CA VAL A 135 -28.73 28.45 -3.05
C VAL A 135 -29.45 27.31 -3.74
N VAL A 136 -30.62 27.59 -4.30
CA VAL A 136 -31.53 26.61 -4.88
C VAL A 136 -31.60 26.82 -6.38
N VAL A 137 -31.39 25.74 -7.14
CA VAL A 137 -31.24 25.77 -8.62
C VAL A 137 -32.12 24.75 -9.36
N GLN A 138 -32.90 23.93 -8.64
CA GLN A 138 -33.71 22.85 -9.19
C GLN A 138 -35.08 22.82 -8.52
N SER A 139 -36.15 22.51 -9.28
CA SER A 139 -37.52 22.55 -8.72
C SER A 139 -37.83 21.44 -7.71
N ASP A 140 -37.09 20.34 -7.68
CA ASP A 140 -37.27 19.25 -6.71
C ASP A 140 -36.94 19.69 -5.27
N ASP A 141 -36.02 20.64 -5.09
CA ASP A 141 -35.69 21.18 -3.78
C ASP A 141 -36.76 22.19 -3.26
N PHE A 142 -37.70 22.64 -4.09
CA PHE A 142 -38.64 23.71 -3.71
C PHE A 142 -39.58 23.33 -2.54
N ALA A 143 -40.09 22.09 -2.54
CA ALA A 143 -40.92 21.60 -1.44
C ALA A 143 -40.12 21.57 -0.13
N ARG A 144 -38.89 21.03 -0.19
CA ARG A 144 -37.96 20.97 0.94
C ARG A 144 -37.64 22.36 1.51
N ILE A 145 -37.50 23.36 0.65
CA ILE A 145 -37.22 24.74 1.05
C ILE A 145 -38.43 25.39 1.73
N ARG A 146 -39.63 25.22 1.16
CA ARG A 146 -40.89 25.68 1.76
C ARG A 146 -41.13 25.05 3.15
N ASP A 147 -40.85 23.75 3.27
CA ASP A 147 -41.09 23.00 4.50
C ASP A 147 -40.01 23.26 5.58
N ALA A 148 -38.82 23.73 5.16
CA ALA A 148 -37.75 24.19 6.04
C ALA A 148 -37.90 25.65 6.53
N VAL A 149 -38.96 26.35 6.14
CA VAL A 149 -39.26 27.71 6.63
C VAL A 149 -40.23 27.67 7.81
N SER A 150 -39.82 28.28 8.92
CA SER A 150 -40.65 28.41 10.12
C SER A 150 -41.75 29.48 9.95
N GLN A 151 -42.78 29.43 10.80
CA GLN A 151 -43.86 30.44 10.83
C GLN A 151 -43.35 31.88 11.10
N ASN A 152 -42.11 32.04 11.59
CA ASN A 152 -41.47 33.32 11.86
C ASN A 152 -40.55 33.83 10.72
N GLY A 153 -40.49 33.13 9.58
CA GLY A 153 -39.67 33.53 8.42
C GLY A 153 -38.18 33.17 8.51
N GLU A 154 -37.81 32.24 9.39
CA GLU A 154 -36.44 31.68 9.47
C GLU A 154 -36.30 30.42 8.63
N LEU A 155 -35.16 30.27 7.94
CA LEU A 155 -34.83 29.11 7.12
C LEU A 155 -33.98 28.10 7.91
N ALA A 156 -34.62 27.05 8.42
CA ALA A 156 -34.04 26.04 9.30
C ALA A 156 -33.37 24.88 8.53
N LEU A 157 -32.36 25.18 7.70
CA LEU A 157 -31.53 24.18 7.03
C LEU A 157 -30.27 23.85 7.84
N SER A 158 -29.83 22.58 7.83
CA SER A 158 -28.53 22.23 8.39
C SER A 158 -27.38 22.73 7.50
N LEU A 159 -26.16 22.77 8.06
CA LEU A 159 -24.96 23.11 7.28
C LEU A 159 -24.74 22.13 6.11
N ASN A 160 -25.03 20.84 6.32
CA ASN A 160 -24.91 19.80 5.30
C ASN A 160 -25.93 20.01 4.16
N ASP A 161 -27.14 20.49 4.48
CA ASP A 161 -28.16 20.77 3.48
C ASP A 161 -27.78 21.99 2.62
N ARG A 162 -27.30 23.07 3.24
CA ARG A 162 -26.78 24.23 2.50
C ARG A 162 -25.57 23.87 1.65
N LYS A 163 -24.65 23.02 2.16
CA LYS A 163 -23.50 22.51 1.40
C LYS A 163 -23.94 21.65 0.20
N SER A 164 -24.95 20.79 0.37
CA SER A 164 -25.52 19.98 -0.72
C SER A 164 -26.17 20.85 -1.80
N LEU A 165 -26.96 21.85 -1.40
CA LEU A 165 -27.57 22.83 -2.29
C LEU A 165 -26.52 23.66 -3.05
N ALA A 166 -25.45 24.12 -2.38
CA ALA A 166 -24.34 24.80 -3.02
C ALA A 166 -23.60 23.90 -4.03
N GLN A 167 -23.37 22.62 -3.71
CA GLN A 167 -22.77 21.66 -4.66
C GLN A 167 -23.65 21.45 -5.91
N LYS A 168 -24.98 21.39 -5.76
CA LYS A 168 -25.90 21.39 -6.91
C LYS A 168 -25.77 22.66 -7.73
N ALA A 169 -25.74 23.83 -7.09
CA ALA A 169 -25.57 25.12 -7.76
C ALA A 169 -24.25 25.21 -8.55
N PHE A 170 -23.12 24.81 -7.96
CA PHE A 170 -21.83 24.79 -8.66
C PHE A 170 -21.84 23.87 -9.88
N ARG A 171 -22.39 22.65 -9.79
CA ARG A 171 -22.50 21.72 -10.92
C ARG A 171 -23.38 22.28 -12.04
N ALA A 172 -24.52 22.86 -11.68
CA ALA A 172 -25.48 23.42 -12.64
C ALA A 172 -24.89 24.62 -13.41
N PHE A 173 -24.24 25.55 -12.70
CA PHE A 173 -23.61 26.70 -13.34
C PHE A 173 -22.32 26.35 -14.09
N ALA A 174 -21.54 25.35 -13.66
CA ALA A 174 -20.42 24.84 -14.46
C ALA A 174 -20.89 24.22 -15.79
N SER A 175 -22.03 23.52 -15.81
CA SER A 175 -22.64 23.02 -17.04
C SER A 175 -23.14 24.16 -17.95
N LEU A 176 -23.59 25.27 -17.37
CA LEU A 176 -23.96 26.48 -18.13
C LEU A 176 -22.73 27.21 -18.68
N ASP A 177 -21.67 27.36 -17.88
CA ASP A 177 -20.39 27.96 -18.28
C ASP A 177 -19.77 27.19 -19.45
N ASN A 178 -19.77 25.84 -19.41
CA ASN A 178 -19.31 25.01 -20.52
C ASN A 178 -20.15 25.21 -21.80
N ARG A 179 -21.48 25.38 -21.67
CA ARG A 179 -22.35 25.67 -22.82
C ARG A 179 -22.12 27.06 -23.39
N ALA A 180 -22.00 28.09 -22.54
CA ALA A 180 -21.68 29.45 -22.95
C ALA A 180 -20.29 29.54 -23.61
N ALA A 181 -19.29 28.85 -23.07
CA ALA A 181 -17.97 28.74 -23.68
C ALA A 181 -18.02 28.03 -25.05
N SER A 182 -18.91 27.04 -25.24
CA SER A 182 -19.10 26.37 -26.53
C SER A 182 -19.86 27.19 -27.58
N SER A 183 -20.69 28.16 -27.18
CA SER A 183 -21.38 29.07 -28.11
C SER A 183 -20.63 30.38 -28.35
N LEU A 184 -19.74 30.79 -27.45
CA LEU A 184 -18.82 31.92 -27.59
C LEU A 184 -17.52 31.53 -28.31
N GLN A 185 -17.62 30.81 -29.44
CA GLN A 185 -16.46 30.50 -30.29
C GLN A 185 -15.92 31.78 -30.95
N VAL A 186 -15.05 32.48 -30.22
CA VAL A 186 -13.95 33.24 -30.83
C VAL A 186 -13.04 32.21 -31.51
N ASP A 187 -12.60 32.47 -32.74
CA ASP A 187 -11.57 31.66 -33.39
C ASP A 187 -10.26 31.75 -32.60
N ILE A 188 -10.04 30.81 -31.69
CA ILE A 188 -8.81 30.68 -30.91
C ILE A 188 -7.72 30.13 -31.85
N PRO A 189 -6.64 30.89 -32.14
CA PRO A 189 -5.62 30.46 -33.08
C PRO A 189 -4.95 29.17 -32.62
N GLN A 190 -5.05 28.14 -33.45
CA GLN A 190 -4.37 26.86 -33.23
C GLN A 190 -2.87 26.99 -33.53
N ARG A 191 -2.03 26.43 -32.66
CA ARG A 191 -0.57 26.58 -32.69
C ARG A 191 0.13 25.24 -32.68
N ASN A 192 1.14 25.10 -33.55
CA ASN A 192 2.14 24.06 -33.43
C ASN A 192 3.23 24.52 -32.44
N ILE A 193 3.63 23.62 -31.55
CA ILE A 193 4.57 23.88 -30.45
C ILE A 193 5.74 22.88 -30.54
N LEU A 194 6.97 23.35 -30.35
CA LEU A 194 8.14 22.50 -30.17
C LEU A 194 8.56 22.50 -28.69
N LEU A 195 8.49 21.34 -28.04
CA LEU A 195 9.03 21.12 -26.70
C LEU A 195 10.37 20.39 -26.79
N VAL A 196 11.42 20.93 -26.19
CA VAL A 196 12.77 20.35 -26.21
C VAL A 196 13.06 19.63 -24.89
N GLY A 197 13.45 18.36 -24.97
CA GLY A 197 13.81 17.49 -23.85
C GLY A 197 13.22 16.08 -23.93
N ASN A 198 13.37 15.30 -22.86
CA ASN A 198 12.98 13.88 -22.76
C ASN A 198 12.74 13.35 -21.33
N GLY A 199 12.71 14.21 -20.31
CA GLY A 199 12.48 13.86 -18.90
C GLY A 199 10.99 13.77 -18.50
N GLY A 200 10.75 13.55 -17.21
CA GLY A 200 9.41 13.49 -16.62
C GLY A 200 8.71 14.83 -16.71
N ARG A 201 9.47 15.90 -16.44
CA ARG A 201 9.10 17.30 -16.66
C ARG A 201 8.61 17.57 -18.07
N GLU A 202 9.29 17.08 -19.10
CA GLU A 202 8.86 17.30 -20.49
C GLU A 202 7.58 16.52 -20.83
N HIS A 203 7.39 15.30 -20.30
CA HIS A 203 6.09 14.63 -20.43
C HIS A 203 4.98 15.42 -19.71
N ALA A 204 5.20 15.91 -18.48
CA ALA A 204 4.21 16.73 -17.78
C ALA A 204 3.89 18.04 -18.51
N LEU A 205 4.90 18.70 -19.11
CA LEU A 205 4.70 19.87 -19.97
C LEU A 205 3.87 19.52 -21.21
N ALA A 206 4.22 18.47 -21.96
CA ALA A 206 3.47 18.05 -23.14
C ALA A 206 2.02 17.67 -22.80
N TRP A 207 1.81 16.91 -21.71
CA TRP A 207 0.50 16.56 -21.16
C TRP A 207 -0.34 17.80 -20.81
N LYS A 208 0.28 18.83 -20.24
CA LYS A 208 -0.43 20.06 -19.87
C LYS A 208 -0.71 20.96 -21.07
N LEU A 209 0.22 21.08 -22.00
CA LEU A 209 0.06 21.83 -23.26
C LEU A 209 -1.07 21.21 -24.12
N ALA A 210 -1.19 19.89 -24.17
CA ALA A 210 -2.21 19.22 -24.99
C ALA A 210 -3.66 19.52 -24.53
N GLN A 211 -3.85 19.86 -23.24
CA GLN A 211 -5.13 20.31 -22.68
C GLN A 211 -5.56 21.70 -23.19
N SER A 212 -4.62 22.50 -23.72
CA SER A 212 -4.92 23.83 -24.22
C SER A 212 -5.80 23.78 -25.47
N PRO A 213 -6.83 24.65 -25.58
CA PRO A 213 -7.52 24.88 -26.83
C PRO A 213 -6.64 25.61 -27.85
N GLN A 214 -5.50 26.21 -27.48
CA GLN A 214 -4.56 26.84 -28.40
C GLN A 214 -3.56 25.86 -29.03
N ALA A 215 -3.36 24.67 -28.46
CA ALA A 215 -2.41 23.70 -28.98
C ALA A 215 -3.05 22.83 -30.07
N ALA A 216 -2.59 22.98 -31.32
CA ALA A 216 -2.91 22.06 -32.42
C ALA A 216 -2.09 20.78 -32.29
N HIS A 217 -0.76 20.93 -32.27
CA HIS A 217 0.19 19.82 -32.20
C HIS A 217 1.44 20.18 -31.41
N ILE A 218 2.02 19.19 -30.71
CA ILE A 218 3.16 19.32 -29.81
C ILE A 218 4.22 18.32 -30.25
N PHE A 219 5.29 18.82 -30.84
CA PHE A 219 6.47 18.05 -31.21
C PHE A 219 7.44 18.00 -30.03
N VAL A 220 7.89 16.81 -29.61
CA VAL A 220 8.82 16.65 -28.49
C VAL A 220 10.18 16.16 -29.00
N ALA A 221 11.24 16.92 -28.75
CA ALA A 221 12.58 16.69 -29.31
C ALA A 221 13.62 16.37 -28.22
N PRO A 222 14.09 15.10 -28.05
CA PRO A 222 13.67 13.90 -28.76
C PRO A 222 12.44 13.19 -28.16
N GLY A 223 12.01 13.59 -26.95
CA GLY A 223 10.96 12.91 -26.20
C GLY A 223 11.36 11.53 -25.66
N ASN A 224 10.38 10.81 -25.12
CA ASN A 224 10.55 9.50 -24.49
C ASN A 224 9.37 8.56 -24.78
N GLY A 225 9.36 7.37 -24.17
CA GLY A 225 8.32 6.36 -24.39
C GLY A 225 6.88 6.81 -24.05
N GLY A 226 6.69 7.80 -23.18
CA GLY A 226 5.37 8.34 -22.84
C GLY A 226 4.89 9.48 -23.74
N THR A 227 5.80 10.20 -24.39
CA THR A 227 5.47 11.24 -25.39
C THR A 227 5.44 10.70 -26.83
N ALA A 228 5.65 9.39 -27.00
CA ALA A 228 5.51 8.69 -28.27
C ALA A 228 4.06 8.77 -28.82
N ALA A 229 3.92 8.66 -30.14
CA ALA A 229 2.63 8.73 -30.80
C ALA A 229 1.71 7.57 -30.34
N GLY A 230 0.47 7.89 -29.97
CA GLY A 230 -0.55 6.91 -29.53
C GLY A 230 -1.16 7.23 -28.17
N ALA A 231 -0.38 7.77 -27.22
CA ALA A 231 -0.88 8.13 -25.88
C ALA A 231 -1.76 9.40 -25.87
N ASN A 232 -1.46 10.36 -26.75
CA ASN A 232 -2.27 11.56 -26.97
C ASN A 232 -2.17 11.98 -28.45
N PRO A 233 -3.28 12.23 -29.17
CA PRO A 233 -3.24 12.53 -30.60
C PRO A 233 -2.56 13.86 -30.94
N LYS A 234 -2.39 14.78 -29.97
CA LYS A 234 -1.69 16.07 -30.17
C LYS A 234 -0.17 15.99 -29.92
N ILE A 235 0.38 14.85 -29.51
CA ILE A 235 1.78 14.74 -29.08
C ILE A 235 2.53 13.74 -29.97
N SER A 236 3.73 14.11 -30.42
CA SER A 236 4.62 13.19 -31.13
C SER A 236 6.09 13.50 -30.89
N ASN A 237 6.90 12.46 -30.67
CA ASN A 237 8.36 12.57 -30.66
C ASN A 237 8.91 12.91 -32.05
N VAL A 238 9.99 13.67 -32.10
CA VAL A 238 10.78 13.94 -33.30
C VAL A 238 12.25 13.63 -33.02
N ALA A 239 12.91 12.88 -33.90
CA ALA A 239 14.28 12.40 -33.70
C ALA A 239 15.35 13.49 -33.95
N LEU A 240 15.21 14.62 -33.26
CA LEU A 240 16.12 15.77 -33.33
C LEU A 240 16.83 15.97 -31.99
N SER A 241 18.12 16.27 -32.06
CA SER A 241 18.96 16.45 -30.89
C SER A 241 18.95 17.92 -30.41
N PRO A 242 18.82 18.20 -29.10
CA PRO A 242 18.77 19.56 -28.54
C PRO A 242 20.01 20.42 -28.80
N ASP A 243 21.15 19.82 -29.13
CA ASP A 243 22.43 20.47 -29.45
C ASP A 243 22.55 20.93 -30.92
N ARG A 244 21.50 20.72 -31.73
CA ARG A 244 21.45 21.07 -33.16
C ARG A 244 20.42 22.18 -33.45
N PRO A 245 20.70 23.44 -33.05
CA PRO A 245 19.78 24.56 -33.26
C PRO A 245 19.47 24.79 -34.74
N ASP A 246 20.41 24.48 -35.64
CA ASP A 246 20.23 24.55 -37.09
C ASP A 246 19.10 23.64 -37.59
N LEU A 247 19.08 22.39 -37.12
CA LEU A 247 18.04 21.41 -37.49
C LEU A 247 16.70 21.72 -36.82
N LEU A 248 16.71 22.21 -35.57
CA LEU A 248 15.50 22.62 -34.86
C LEU A 248 14.83 23.84 -35.51
N ILE A 249 15.62 24.83 -35.96
CA ILE A 249 15.11 26.00 -36.69
C ILE A 249 14.49 25.59 -38.04
N ALA A 250 15.14 24.68 -38.78
CA ALA A 250 14.60 24.17 -40.04
C ALA A 250 13.25 23.45 -39.81
N PHE A 251 13.23 22.52 -38.85
CA PHE A 251 12.03 21.78 -38.46
C PHE A 251 10.88 22.71 -38.04
N CYS A 252 11.16 23.73 -37.21
CA CYS A 252 10.16 24.72 -36.78
C CYS A 252 9.52 25.45 -37.96
N LYS A 253 10.32 25.83 -38.97
CA LYS A 253 9.83 26.53 -40.17
C LYS A 253 9.00 25.62 -41.06
N GLU A 254 9.45 24.38 -41.29
CA GLU A 254 8.72 23.38 -42.07
C GLU A 254 7.36 23.02 -41.44
N ASN A 255 7.29 22.95 -40.10
CA ASN A 255 6.11 22.52 -39.35
C ASN A 255 5.29 23.68 -38.77
N ASN A 256 5.54 24.94 -39.19
CA ASN A 256 4.83 26.14 -38.74
C ASN A 256 4.76 26.28 -37.20
N VAL A 257 5.85 25.93 -36.51
CA VAL A 257 5.94 26.07 -35.04
C VAL A 257 5.93 27.55 -34.67
N SER A 258 4.98 27.94 -33.82
CA SER A 258 4.77 29.34 -33.39
C SER A 258 5.17 29.60 -31.93
N LEU A 259 5.56 28.56 -31.21
CA LEU A 259 6.11 28.63 -29.86
C LEU A 259 7.10 27.47 -29.65
N CYS A 260 8.30 27.78 -29.17
CA CYS A 260 9.21 26.77 -28.64
C CYS A 260 9.27 26.85 -27.10
N VAL A 261 9.42 25.71 -26.43
CA VAL A 261 9.56 25.58 -24.98
C VAL A 261 10.79 24.73 -24.71
N VAL A 262 11.75 25.24 -23.94
CA VAL A 262 12.98 24.49 -23.62
C VAL A 262 12.88 23.97 -22.18
N GLY A 263 12.87 22.64 -22.03
CA GLY A 263 12.77 21.96 -20.73
C GLY A 263 14.09 21.86 -19.96
N PRO A 264 15.17 21.29 -20.54
CA PRO A 264 16.45 21.11 -19.85
C PRO A 264 17.36 22.35 -19.91
N GLU A 265 18.29 22.41 -18.97
CA GLU A 265 19.23 23.52 -18.76
C GLU A 265 20.36 23.58 -19.79
N ALA A 266 20.88 22.43 -20.25
CA ALA A 266 22.05 22.41 -21.13
C ALA A 266 21.83 23.15 -22.48
N PRO A 267 20.68 23.01 -23.17
CA PRO A 267 20.41 23.80 -24.38
C PRO A 267 20.19 25.30 -24.09
N LEU A 268 19.71 25.68 -22.90
CA LEU A 268 19.58 27.08 -22.50
C LEU A 268 20.96 27.72 -22.30
N VAL A 269 21.87 27.05 -21.59
CA VAL A 269 23.26 27.50 -21.40
C VAL A 269 24.01 27.58 -22.73
N ALA A 270 23.72 26.66 -23.67
CA ALA A 270 24.23 26.71 -25.05
C ALA A 270 23.55 27.77 -25.96
N GLY A 271 22.55 28.49 -25.46
CA GLY A 271 21.89 29.59 -26.17
C GLY A 271 20.86 29.18 -27.22
N LEU A 272 20.23 28.00 -27.10
CA LEU A 272 19.17 27.56 -28.03
C LEU A 272 18.03 28.58 -28.12
N ALA A 273 17.66 29.21 -27.01
CA ALA A 273 16.64 30.26 -26.97
C ALA A 273 17.04 31.50 -27.78
N ASP A 274 18.32 31.91 -27.74
CA ASP A 274 18.82 33.05 -28.53
C ASP A 274 18.79 32.74 -30.03
N HIS A 275 19.17 31.51 -30.42
CA HIS A 275 19.14 31.07 -31.82
C HIS A 275 17.72 31.01 -32.39
N LEU A 276 16.76 30.46 -31.63
CA LEU A 276 15.36 30.35 -32.07
C LEU A 276 14.66 31.71 -32.12
N ASN A 277 14.81 32.55 -31.09
CA ASN A 277 14.28 33.91 -31.09
C ASN A 277 14.90 34.74 -32.24
N GLY A 278 16.21 34.62 -32.48
CA GLY A 278 16.90 35.25 -33.61
C GLY A 278 16.43 34.74 -34.99
N ALA A 279 15.89 33.53 -35.07
CA ALA A 279 15.25 32.97 -36.26
C ALA A 279 13.76 33.34 -36.40
N GLY A 280 13.20 34.14 -35.48
CA GLY A 280 11.81 34.58 -35.48
C GLY A 280 10.82 33.59 -34.84
N ILE A 281 11.30 32.62 -34.04
CA ILE A 281 10.48 31.61 -33.36
C ILE A 281 10.39 31.97 -31.88
N PRO A 282 9.24 32.45 -31.37
CA PRO A 282 9.08 32.82 -29.96
C PRO A 282 9.43 31.64 -29.04
N THR A 283 10.36 31.85 -28.12
CA THR A 283 10.89 30.76 -27.29
C THR A 283 10.74 31.06 -25.80
N PHE A 284 9.99 30.20 -25.11
CA PHE A 284 9.90 30.17 -23.66
C PHE A 284 11.15 29.50 -23.08
N GLY A 285 12.12 30.33 -22.71
CA GLY A 285 13.39 29.95 -22.11
C GLY A 285 14.36 31.14 -22.06
N PRO A 286 15.22 31.24 -21.04
CA PRO A 286 16.14 32.36 -20.89
C PRO A 286 17.25 32.35 -21.94
N SER A 287 17.79 33.54 -22.23
CA SER A 287 19.03 33.70 -23.02
C SER A 287 20.21 32.99 -22.36
N ALA A 288 21.23 32.63 -23.13
CA ALA A 288 22.48 32.01 -22.64
C ALA A 288 23.14 32.82 -21.51
N ARG A 289 22.99 34.16 -21.56
CA ARG A 289 23.49 35.09 -20.54
C ARG A 289 22.71 34.97 -19.23
N ALA A 290 21.38 34.96 -19.29
CA ALA A 290 20.54 34.76 -18.11
C ALA A 290 20.64 33.32 -17.56
N ALA A 291 20.86 32.34 -18.44
CA ALA A 291 21.04 30.93 -18.08
C ALA A 291 22.32 30.65 -17.26
N GLN A 292 23.29 31.58 -17.20
CA GLN A 292 24.47 31.46 -16.34
C GLN A 292 24.14 31.37 -14.84
N LEU A 293 22.93 31.75 -14.40
CA LEU A 293 22.49 31.56 -13.01
C LEU A 293 22.45 30.09 -12.56
N GLU A 294 22.21 29.15 -13.47
CA GLU A 294 22.35 27.69 -13.24
C GLU A 294 23.67 27.16 -13.83
N GLY A 295 24.10 27.71 -14.98
CA GLY A 295 25.31 27.26 -15.69
C GLY A 295 26.64 27.51 -14.97
N SER A 296 26.72 28.50 -14.08
CA SER A 296 27.90 28.79 -13.24
C SER A 296 27.51 29.17 -11.82
N LYS A 297 27.90 28.34 -10.84
CA LYS A 297 27.62 28.63 -9.42
C LYS A 297 28.36 29.88 -8.93
N ALA A 298 29.58 30.11 -9.41
CA ALA A 298 30.34 31.33 -9.10
C ALA A 298 29.61 32.58 -9.61
N PHE A 299 29.18 32.61 -10.88
CA PHE A 299 28.39 33.73 -11.43
C PHE A 299 27.10 33.96 -10.64
N SER A 300 26.39 32.88 -10.30
CA SER A 300 25.15 32.88 -9.52
C SER A 300 25.33 33.54 -8.15
N LYS A 301 26.42 33.18 -7.45
CA LYS A 301 26.78 33.75 -6.14
C LYS A 301 27.25 35.19 -6.22
N ASP A 302 28.09 35.51 -7.20
CA ASP A 302 28.54 36.88 -7.47
C ASP A 302 27.37 37.79 -7.87
N PHE A 303 26.34 37.24 -8.51
CA PHE A 303 25.11 37.95 -8.82
C PHE A 303 24.28 38.22 -7.56
N MET A 304 24.13 37.22 -6.69
CA MET A 304 23.42 37.41 -5.43
C MET A 304 24.12 38.43 -4.53
N ALA A 305 25.45 38.37 -4.41
CA ALA A 305 26.23 39.31 -3.62
C ALA A 305 26.09 40.77 -4.11
N ARG A 306 26.30 41.01 -5.41
CA ARG A 306 26.30 42.38 -5.96
C ARG A 306 24.94 43.07 -6.02
N HIS A 307 23.86 42.33 -5.74
CA HIS A 307 22.49 42.85 -5.65
C HIS A 307 21.85 42.69 -4.26
N ASP A 308 22.63 42.36 -3.22
CA ASP A 308 22.15 42.12 -1.84
C ASP A 308 21.01 41.08 -1.77
N ILE A 309 21.10 39.98 -2.52
CA ILE A 309 20.11 38.90 -2.52
C ILE A 309 20.50 37.86 -1.45
N PRO A 310 19.61 37.49 -0.50
CA PRO A 310 19.96 36.60 0.61
C PRO A 310 20.42 35.20 0.14
N THR A 311 21.64 34.83 0.51
CA THR A 311 22.23 33.50 0.25
C THR A 311 23.26 33.16 1.34
N ALA A 312 23.81 31.94 1.35
CA ALA A 312 24.94 31.55 2.20
C ALA A 312 26.16 32.46 1.94
N ALA A 313 26.88 32.85 3.00
CA ALA A 313 28.19 33.48 2.84
C ALA A 313 29.11 32.54 2.05
N TYR A 314 29.90 33.07 1.10
CA TYR A 314 30.69 32.24 0.20
C TYR A 314 32.00 32.91 -0.23
N LYS A 315 32.89 32.12 -0.84
CA LYS A 315 34.03 32.62 -1.60
C LYS A 315 34.42 31.65 -2.72
N ASN A 316 34.79 32.20 -3.88
CA ASN A 316 35.20 31.43 -5.07
C ASN A 316 36.72 31.26 -5.11
N PHE A 317 37.21 30.10 -5.58
CA PHE A 317 38.64 29.78 -5.67
C PHE A 317 38.99 28.99 -6.92
N THR A 318 40.08 29.39 -7.57
CA THR A 318 40.71 28.68 -8.71
C THR A 318 42.07 28.06 -8.37
N ARG A 319 42.52 28.22 -7.11
CA ARG A 319 43.79 27.67 -6.60
C ARG A 319 43.55 26.96 -5.26
N TYR A 320 44.03 25.72 -5.18
CA TYR A 320 43.88 24.87 -3.99
C TYR A 320 44.48 25.48 -2.71
N GLU A 321 45.68 26.08 -2.79
CA GLU A 321 46.32 26.69 -1.61
C GLU A 321 45.53 27.87 -1.05
N ASP A 322 44.93 28.69 -1.92
CA ASP A 322 44.13 29.85 -1.51
C ASP A 322 42.79 29.39 -0.89
N ALA A 323 42.21 28.31 -1.42
CA ALA A 323 41.01 27.64 -0.87
C ALA A 323 41.29 27.02 0.51
N LYS A 324 42.41 26.30 0.65
CA LYS A 324 42.85 25.72 1.93
C LYS A 324 43.08 26.81 2.98
N ALA A 325 43.81 27.87 2.63
CA ALA A 325 44.08 28.97 3.56
C ALA A 325 42.80 29.67 4.06
N PHE A 326 41.75 29.72 3.22
CA PHE A 326 40.44 30.20 3.65
C PHE A 326 39.77 29.25 4.65
N VAL A 327 39.75 27.94 4.38
CA VAL A 327 39.20 26.92 5.31
C VAL A 327 39.95 26.91 6.65
N ASP A 328 41.27 27.08 6.63
CA ASP A 328 42.07 27.21 7.85
C ASP A 328 41.63 28.44 8.68
N SER A 329 41.25 29.55 8.01
CA SER A 329 40.92 30.86 8.62
C SER A 329 39.50 31.00 9.22
N ILE A 330 38.60 30.05 8.96
CA ILE A 330 37.20 30.10 9.41
C ILE A 330 36.93 29.07 10.52
N GLU A 331 35.95 29.32 11.38
CA GLU A 331 35.58 28.43 12.51
C GLU A 331 34.26 27.66 12.28
N TYR A 332 33.57 27.92 11.16
CA TYR A 332 32.25 27.36 10.84
C TYR A 332 32.32 26.26 9.77
N ASN A 333 31.32 25.36 9.78
CA ASN A 333 31.18 24.29 8.80
C ASN A 333 30.84 24.84 7.41
N VAL A 334 31.33 24.17 6.37
CA VAL A 334 31.18 24.62 4.98
C VAL A 334 30.68 23.55 4.03
N VAL A 335 30.15 23.99 2.89
CA VAL A 335 29.79 23.18 1.73
C VAL A 335 30.73 23.55 0.59
N ILE A 336 31.33 22.55 -0.06
CA ILE A 336 32.16 22.73 -1.25
C ILE A 336 31.30 22.42 -2.48
N LYS A 337 31.22 23.35 -3.44
CA LYS A 337 30.51 23.14 -4.71
C LYS A 337 31.43 23.37 -5.90
N ALA A 338 31.45 22.44 -6.84
CA ALA A 338 32.09 22.61 -8.15
C ALA A 338 31.29 23.64 -8.99
N SER A 339 31.96 24.56 -9.69
CA SER A 339 31.29 25.72 -10.33
C SER A 339 30.42 25.34 -11.54
N GLY A 340 30.75 24.25 -12.24
CA GLY A 340 30.04 23.81 -13.47
C GLY A 340 28.90 22.79 -13.28
N ILE A 341 28.34 22.35 -14.41
CA ILE A 341 27.23 21.37 -14.50
C ILE A 341 27.73 19.97 -14.10
N ALA A 342 27.58 19.63 -12.82
CA ALA A 342 28.06 18.38 -12.22
C ALA A 342 26.93 17.37 -11.89
N ALA A 343 25.78 17.47 -12.56
CA ALA A 343 24.62 16.56 -12.43
C ALA A 343 24.23 16.22 -10.98
N GLY A 344 24.22 17.22 -10.08
CA GLY A 344 23.92 17.07 -8.65
C GLY A 344 25.02 16.41 -7.79
N LYS A 345 26.09 15.87 -8.39
CA LYS A 345 27.19 15.18 -7.67
C LYS A 345 28.30 16.11 -7.19
N GLY A 346 28.45 17.29 -7.80
CA GLY A 346 29.47 18.28 -7.45
C GLY A 346 29.15 19.16 -6.23
N VAL A 347 28.59 18.57 -5.16
CA VAL A 347 28.30 19.22 -3.86
C VAL A 347 28.75 18.29 -2.75
N LEU A 348 29.73 18.73 -1.96
CA LEU A 348 30.31 17.97 -0.84
C LEU A 348 30.03 18.72 0.47
N ILE A 349 29.57 17.99 1.48
CA ILE A 349 29.24 18.52 2.82
C ILE A 349 30.18 17.86 3.84
N PRO A 350 31.45 18.31 3.94
CA PRO A 350 32.37 17.82 4.96
C PRO A 350 31.90 18.22 6.37
N THR A 351 32.19 17.37 7.36
CA THR A 351 31.82 17.58 8.77
C THR A 351 32.98 18.06 9.64
N THR A 352 34.22 17.99 9.13
CA THR A 352 35.45 18.45 9.78
C THR A 352 36.32 19.30 8.85
N LYS A 353 37.28 20.06 9.40
CA LYS A 353 38.26 20.82 8.59
C LYS A 353 39.14 19.88 7.76
N GLU A 354 39.51 18.74 8.34
CA GLU A 354 40.33 17.69 7.71
C GLU A 354 39.61 17.09 6.49
N GLU A 355 38.33 16.73 6.64
CA GLU A 355 37.48 16.31 5.51
C GLU A 355 37.32 17.41 4.46
N THR A 356 37.19 18.67 4.89
CA THR A 356 37.06 19.82 3.98
C THR A 356 38.30 19.96 3.10
N VAL A 357 39.50 19.88 3.69
CA VAL A 357 40.77 19.98 2.95
C VAL A 357 40.97 18.75 2.05
N ALA A 358 40.56 17.56 2.48
CA ALA A 358 40.59 16.35 1.65
C ALA A 358 39.66 16.48 0.42
N ALA A 359 38.42 16.93 0.63
CA ALA A 359 37.43 17.17 -0.42
C ALA A 359 37.88 18.26 -1.41
N LEU A 360 38.49 19.36 -0.94
CA LEU A 360 39.09 20.37 -1.82
C LEU A 360 40.19 19.78 -2.71
N LYS A 361 41.01 18.87 -2.17
CA LYS A 361 42.06 18.20 -2.93
C LYS A 361 41.48 17.24 -3.96
N GLU A 362 40.40 16.54 -3.62
CA GLU A 362 39.69 15.64 -4.54
C GLU A 362 39.12 16.39 -5.75
N VAL A 363 38.48 17.54 -5.50
CA VAL A 363 37.87 18.38 -6.53
C VAL A 363 38.93 19.09 -7.38
N MET A 364 39.86 19.83 -6.76
CA MET A 364 40.77 20.75 -7.47
C MET A 364 42.07 20.13 -7.95
N VAL A 365 42.58 19.09 -7.26
CA VAL A 365 43.91 18.51 -7.56
C VAL A 365 43.78 17.18 -8.29
N THR A 366 42.96 16.24 -7.82
CA THR A 366 42.73 14.98 -8.54
C THR A 366 41.66 15.08 -9.63
N LYS A 367 40.98 16.23 -9.75
CA LYS A 367 39.97 16.55 -10.78
C LYS A 367 38.87 15.50 -10.92
N ALA A 368 38.32 15.03 -9.79
CA ALA A 368 37.25 14.03 -9.77
C ALA A 368 36.00 14.44 -10.59
N PHE A 369 35.79 15.75 -10.80
CA PHE A 369 34.69 16.31 -11.58
C PHE A 369 35.14 16.93 -12.92
N GLY A 370 36.33 16.58 -13.42
CA GLY A 370 36.87 17.14 -14.66
C GLY A 370 37.09 18.66 -14.58
N SER A 371 36.76 19.39 -15.65
CA SER A 371 36.88 20.85 -15.71
C SER A 371 35.93 21.60 -14.77
N ALA A 372 34.86 20.96 -14.28
CA ALA A 372 33.98 21.58 -13.28
C ALA A 372 34.69 21.82 -11.93
N GLY A 373 35.82 21.14 -11.68
CA GLY A 373 36.68 21.33 -10.51
C GLY A 373 37.78 22.39 -10.66
N ASP A 374 37.90 23.05 -11.82
CA ASP A 374 38.88 24.14 -12.04
C ASP A 374 38.53 25.41 -11.24
N GLU A 375 37.27 25.55 -10.82
CA GLU A 375 36.78 26.58 -9.91
C GLU A 375 35.82 25.95 -8.88
N VAL A 376 36.02 26.29 -7.60
CA VAL A 376 35.17 25.85 -6.50
C VAL A 376 34.58 27.03 -5.74
N VAL A 377 33.34 26.86 -5.30
CA VAL A 377 32.66 27.76 -4.36
C VAL A 377 32.68 27.08 -2.99
N ILE A 378 33.19 27.77 -1.98
CA ILE A 378 33.07 27.36 -0.57
C ILE A 378 31.99 28.21 0.08
N GLU A 379 30.96 27.58 0.65
CA GLU A 379 29.79 28.24 1.25
C GLU A 379 29.64 27.91 2.73
N GLU A 380 29.11 28.84 3.52
CA GLU A 380 28.55 28.62 4.86
C GLU A 380 27.52 27.47 4.85
N PHE A 381 27.66 26.50 5.75
CA PHE A 381 26.64 25.47 5.96
C PHE A 381 25.39 26.07 6.62
N MET A 382 24.29 26.15 5.87
CA MET A 382 23.01 26.67 6.36
C MET A 382 22.13 25.57 6.94
N THR A 383 21.54 25.82 8.11
CA THR A 383 20.50 24.97 8.72
C THR A 383 19.11 25.55 8.49
N GLY A 384 18.13 24.69 8.21
CA GLY A 384 16.75 25.09 7.96
C GLY A 384 15.94 24.01 7.23
N GLU A 385 14.71 24.35 6.86
CA GLU A 385 13.88 23.51 6.01
C GLU A 385 14.05 23.89 4.53
N GLU A 386 14.45 22.94 3.67
CA GLU A 386 14.59 23.17 2.22
C GLU A 386 13.22 23.19 1.52
N VAL A 387 13.03 24.14 0.59
CA VAL A 387 11.81 24.26 -0.24
C VAL A 387 12.12 24.86 -1.62
N SER A 388 11.46 24.35 -2.66
CA SER A 388 11.55 24.86 -4.03
C SER A 388 10.43 25.89 -4.28
N LEU A 389 10.78 27.08 -4.78
CA LEU A 389 9.83 28.06 -5.30
C LEU A 389 10.10 28.32 -6.78
N LEU A 390 9.16 27.94 -7.63
CA LEU A 390 9.19 28.20 -9.06
C LEU A 390 8.33 29.42 -9.39
N ALA A 391 8.71 30.20 -10.39
CA ALA A 391 7.89 31.32 -10.85
C ALA A 391 7.98 31.56 -12.36
N PHE A 392 6.84 31.86 -12.98
CA PHE A 392 6.78 32.36 -14.36
C PHE A 392 7.35 33.77 -14.41
N CYS A 393 8.21 34.03 -15.40
CA CYS A 393 8.94 35.28 -15.56
C CYS A 393 8.86 35.77 -17.01
N ASP A 394 8.58 37.05 -17.20
CA ASP A 394 8.45 37.70 -18.52
C ASP A 394 9.54 38.75 -18.80
N GLY A 395 10.66 38.67 -18.09
CA GLY A 395 11.73 39.65 -18.14
C GLY A 395 11.56 40.85 -17.20
N GLN A 396 10.39 41.09 -16.62
CA GLN A 396 10.18 42.15 -15.61
C GLN A 396 9.34 41.70 -14.40
N ARG A 397 8.25 40.98 -14.65
CA ARG A 397 7.28 40.52 -13.65
C ARG A 397 7.52 39.05 -13.32
N VAL A 398 7.15 38.71 -12.09
CA VAL A 398 7.22 37.36 -11.53
C VAL A 398 5.82 36.94 -11.07
N VAL A 399 5.38 35.75 -11.46
CA VAL A 399 4.16 35.11 -10.92
C VAL A 399 4.53 33.74 -10.39
N ALA A 400 4.50 33.61 -9.06
CA ALA A 400 4.92 32.41 -8.35
C ALA A 400 3.94 31.24 -8.51
N MET A 401 4.50 30.04 -8.46
CA MET A 401 3.79 28.77 -8.31
C MET A 401 3.69 28.42 -6.81
N PRO A 402 2.77 27.55 -6.38
CA PRO A 402 2.75 27.01 -5.03
C PRO A 402 4.12 26.43 -4.65
N GLY A 403 4.55 26.64 -3.40
CA GLY A 403 5.79 26.03 -2.90
C GLY A 403 5.76 24.51 -3.02
N ALA A 404 6.87 23.91 -3.43
CA ALA A 404 7.02 22.46 -3.56
C ALA A 404 8.21 21.98 -2.71
N GLN A 405 8.15 20.76 -2.17
CA GLN A 405 9.24 20.20 -1.38
C GLN A 405 9.70 18.84 -1.92
N ASP A 406 10.91 18.82 -2.48
CA ASP A 406 11.58 17.66 -3.08
C ASP A 406 12.32 16.81 -2.03
N HIS A 407 12.53 15.53 -2.37
CA HIS A 407 13.20 14.52 -1.57
C HIS A 407 14.44 14.03 -2.34
N LYS A 408 15.56 14.75 -2.20
CA LYS A 408 16.76 14.53 -3.02
C LYS A 408 17.48 13.20 -2.78
N ARG A 409 17.35 12.60 -1.60
CA ARG A 409 18.09 11.38 -1.21
C ARG A 409 17.41 10.11 -1.74
N ILE A 410 18.20 9.10 -2.13
CA ILE A 410 17.70 7.88 -2.78
C ILE A 410 16.88 6.97 -1.85
N LEU A 411 17.21 6.90 -0.56
CA LEU A 411 16.52 6.04 0.41
C LEU A 411 15.61 6.86 1.34
N ASP A 412 14.65 6.16 1.96
CA ASP A 412 13.81 6.66 3.05
C ASP A 412 14.65 7.29 4.18
N ASN A 413 14.04 8.22 4.92
CA ASN A 413 14.67 8.95 6.03
C ASN A 413 15.88 9.79 5.58
N ASP A 414 15.86 10.23 4.33
CA ASP A 414 16.91 11.04 3.67
C ASP A 414 18.30 10.39 3.67
N GLN A 415 18.34 9.06 3.53
CA GLN A 415 19.58 8.27 3.52
C GLN A 415 20.11 7.98 2.10
N GLY A 416 21.37 7.54 2.01
CA GLY A 416 22.06 7.27 0.75
C GLY A 416 22.53 8.53 0.01
N PRO A 417 23.06 8.42 -1.23
CA PRO A 417 23.51 9.56 -2.02
C PRO A 417 22.37 10.51 -2.44
N ASN A 418 22.74 11.76 -2.76
CA ASN A 418 21.86 12.71 -3.44
C ASN A 418 21.54 12.25 -4.87
N THR A 419 20.34 12.58 -5.33
CA THR A 419 19.78 12.28 -6.65
C THR A 419 19.24 13.57 -7.28
N GLY A 420 18.60 13.47 -8.45
CA GLY A 420 17.83 14.58 -9.03
C GLY A 420 16.49 14.87 -8.33
N GLY A 421 16.09 14.07 -7.34
CA GLY A 421 14.78 14.11 -6.68
C GLY A 421 14.04 12.78 -6.86
N MET A 422 13.65 12.16 -5.73
CA MET A 422 12.90 10.88 -5.66
C MET A 422 11.40 11.06 -5.44
N GLY A 423 10.94 12.29 -5.24
CA GLY A 423 9.53 12.59 -5.08
C GLY A 423 9.34 13.95 -4.43
N VAL A 424 8.15 14.51 -4.63
CA VAL A 424 7.84 15.89 -4.28
C VAL A 424 6.35 16.01 -3.95
N TYR A 425 5.99 16.99 -3.14
CA TYR A 425 4.60 17.38 -2.91
C TYR A 425 4.43 18.90 -2.97
N ALA A 426 3.19 19.33 -3.28
CA ALA A 426 2.78 20.73 -3.28
C ALA A 426 1.31 20.87 -2.85
N PRO A 427 0.88 21.97 -2.20
CA PRO A 427 1.73 23.04 -1.66
C PRO A 427 2.56 22.57 -0.44
N ALA A 428 3.71 23.19 -0.21
CA ALA A 428 4.61 22.92 0.91
C ALA A 428 4.18 23.67 2.19
N PRO A 429 3.76 23.00 3.29
CA PRO A 429 3.26 23.66 4.51
C PRO A 429 4.29 24.49 5.29
N CYS A 430 5.56 24.43 4.88
CA CYS A 430 6.64 25.27 5.40
C CYS A 430 6.73 26.63 4.70
N LEU A 431 6.23 26.76 3.47
CA LEU A 431 6.25 27.97 2.66
C LEU A 431 4.83 28.50 2.48
N PHE A 432 4.34 29.21 3.49
CA PHE A 432 3.00 29.79 3.51
C PHE A 432 3.00 31.16 4.19
N GLY A 433 2.16 32.08 3.73
CA GLY A 433 1.94 33.38 4.37
C GLY A 433 3.16 34.29 4.28
N ALA A 434 3.64 34.81 5.42
CA ALA A 434 4.72 35.80 5.44
C ALA A 434 6.05 35.27 4.85
N VAL A 435 6.38 33.99 5.07
CA VAL A 435 7.62 33.38 4.54
C VAL A 435 7.53 33.21 3.03
N GLU A 436 6.36 32.82 2.53
CA GLU A 436 6.08 32.73 1.09
C GLU A 436 6.23 34.10 0.41
N GLN A 437 5.63 35.15 0.99
CA GLN A 437 5.75 36.52 0.49
C GLN A 437 7.22 36.98 0.42
N GLN A 438 8.02 36.73 1.47
CA GLN A 438 9.45 37.04 1.46
C GLN A 438 10.22 36.31 0.34
N CYS A 439 9.95 35.01 0.13
CA CYS A 439 10.58 34.27 -0.96
C CYS A 439 10.17 34.82 -2.35
N VAL A 440 8.90 35.19 -2.54
CA VAL A 440 8.42 35.80 -3.80
C VAL A 440 9.07 37.17 -4.04
N GLU A 441 9.20 38.00 -3.00
CA GLU A 441 9.91 39.30 -3.09
C GLU A 441 11.38 39.13 -3.47
N ILE A 442 12.06 38.11 -2.91
CA ILE A 442 13.44 37.77 -3.27
C ILE A 442 13.54 37.35 -4.75
N VAL A 443 12.63 36.51 -5.26
CA VAL A 443 12.61 36.11 -6.68
C VAL A 443 12.33 37.32 -7.59
N GLN A 444 11.38 38.19 -7.22
CA GLN A 444 11.08 39.42 -7.96
C GLN A 444 12.29 40.38 -7.98
N LYS A 445 13.00 40.54 -6.85
CA LYS A 445 14.26 41.30 -6.78
C LYS A 445 15.32 40.76 -7.75
N SER A 446 15.41 39.44 -7.86
CA SER A 446 16.34 38.72 -8.74
C SER A 446 16.05 39.01 -10.22
N VAL A 447 14.79 38.87 -10.65
CA VAL A 447 14.38 39.17 -12.04
C VAL A 447 14.57 40.65 -12.38
N THR A 448 14.26 41.56 -11.46
CA THR A 448 14.52 43.00 -11.63
C THR A 448 16.02 43.32 -11.74
N ALA A 449 16.89 42.62 -11.01
CA ALA A 449 18.34 42.78 -11.10
C ALA A 449 18.90 42.26 -12.45
N LEU A 450 18.43 41.09 -12.91
CA LEU A 450 18.78 40.54 -14.23
C LEU A 450 18.40 41.49 -15.38
N ALA A 451 17.20 42.07 -15.32
CA ALA A 451 16.74 43.06 -16.30
C ALA A 451 17.65 44.31 -16.33
N LYS A 452 18.08 44.80 -15.15
CA LYS A 452 19.01 45.95 -15.04
C LYS A 452 20.40 45.67 -15.62
N GLU A 453 20.88 44.43 -15.58
CA GLU A 453 22.14 44.02 -16.22
C GLU A 453 22.00 43.71 -17.73
N GLY A 454 20.84 44.00 -18.32
CA GLY A 454 20.56 43.74 -19.73
C GLY A 454 20.42 42.25 -20.05
N MET A 455 19.94 41.46 -19.08
CA MET A 455 19.70 40.02 -19.19
C MET A 455 18.26 39.67 -18.78
N PRO A 456 17.22 40.26 -19.40
CA PRO A 456 15.82 40.02 -19.01
C PRO A 456 15.50 38.52 -19.04
N PHE A 457 15.01 38.01 -17.91
CA PHE A 457 14.75 36.59 -17.71
C PHE A 457 13.32 36.22 -18.15
N VAL A 458 13.20 35.55 -19.29
CA VAL A 458 11.94 34.95 -19.78
C VAL A 458 11.99 33.45 -19.54
N GLY A 459 10.96 32.86 -18.92
CA GLY A 459 10.90 31.42 -18.64
C GLY A 459 10.38 31.11 -17.24
N VAL A 460 10.88 30.02 -16.64
CA VAL A 460 10.69 29.72 -15.22
C VAL A 460 11.99 29.96 -14.46
N LEU A 461 11.96 30.84 -13.47
CA LEU A 461 13.01 30.94 -12.48
C LEU A 461 12.62 30.05 -11.29
N PHE A 462 13.44 29.04 -11.02
CA PHE A 462 13.37 28.19 -9.85
C PHE A 462 14.39 28.73 -8.85
N ALA A 463 13.96 29.01 -7.63
CA ALA A 463 14.85 29.28 -6.51
C ALA A 463 14.69 28.17 -5.46
N GLY A 464 15.79 27.47 -5.16
CA GLY A 464 15.86 26.57 -4.01
C GLY A 464 16.16 27.39 -2.76
N PHE A 465 15.27 27.39 -1.78
CA PHE A 465 15.38 28.15 -0.54
C PHE A 465 15.71 27.24 0.64
N MET A 466 16.58 27.72 1.53
CA MET A 466 16.72 27.24 2.89
C MET A 466 15.97 28.20 3.82
N LEU A 467 14.97 27.69 4.54
CA LEU A 467 14.22 28.46 5.53
C LEU A 467 14.99 28.48 6.85
N THR A 468 15.90 29.45 7.01
CA THR A 468 16.76 29.56 8.19
C THR A 468 16.08 30.35 9.32
N PRO A 469 16.56 30.25 10.58
CA PRO A 469 16.07 31.09 11.69
C PRO A 469 16.22 32.61 11.47
N THR A 470 17.08 33.04 10.53
CA THR A 470 17.28 34.45 10.17
C THR A 470 16.49 34.90 8.94
N GLY A 471 15.67 34.00 8.38
CA GLY A 471 14.87 34.24 7.16
C GLY A 471 15.24 33.32 6.00
N PRO A 472 14.50 33.38 4.89
CA PRO A 472 14.79 32.58 3.69
C PRO A 472 16.08 33.03 3.01
N LYS A 473 16.97 32.07 2.72
CA LYS A 473 18.20 32.26 1.94
C LYS A 473 18.19 31.34 0.72
N ILE A 474 18.63 31.82 -0.44
CA ILE A 474 18.76 31.01 -1.65
C ILE A 474 19.96 30.07 -1.52
N VAL A 475 19.73 28.78 -1.78
CA VAL A 475 20.76 27.73 -1.91
C VAL A 475 21.36 27.73 -3.31
N GLU A 476 20.49 27.79 -4.33
CA GLU A 476 20.82 27.82 -5.76
C GLU A 476 19.63 28.29 -6.61
N TYR A 477 19.91 28.74 -7.83
CA TYR A 477 18.90 28.91 -8.88
C TYR A 477 18.95 27.75 -9.87
N ASN A 478 17.78 27.41 -10.39
CA ASN A 478 17.65 26.68 -11.65
C ASN A 478 16.87 27.59 -12.62
N VAL A 479 17.25 27.64 -13.90
CA VAL A 479 16.75 28.61 -14.90
C VAL A 479 15.65 28.03 -15.79
N ARG A 480 15.05 26.93 -15.34
CA ARG A 480 14.04 26.13 -16.02
C ARG A 480 13.12 25.48 -15.00
N PHE A 481 12.12 24.77 -15.51
CA PHE A 481 11.21 23.94 -14.72
C PHE A 481 11.96 22.84 -13.92
N GLY A 482 11.48 22.54 -12.71
CA GLY A 482 12.02 21.46 -11.85
C GLY A 482 11.60 20.07 -12.33
N ASP A 483 12.27 19.02 -11.88
CA ASP A 483 11.98 17.62 -12.22
C ASP A 483 12.42 16.79 -11.00
N PRO A 484 11.51 16.35 -10.11
CA PRO A 484 10.08 16.12 -10.38
C PRO A 484 9.10 17.27 -10.02
N GLU A 485 9.54 18.50 -9.70
CA GLU A 485 8.61 19.57 -9.28
C GLU A 485 7.54 19.94 -10.33
N THR A 486 7.81 19.76 -11.62
CA THR A 486 6.85 20.10 -12.68
C THR A 486 5.68 19.12 -12.72
N GLU A 487 5.99 17.84 -12.52
CA GLU A 487 5.05 16.74 -12.47
C GLU A 487 4.02 16.94 -11.36
N VAL A 488 4.41 17.52 -10.21
CA VAL A 488 3.47 17.79 -9.10
C VAL A 488 2.72 19.11 -9.25
N LEU A 489 3.34 20.14 -9.84
CA LEU A 489 2.73 21.46 -9.97
C LEU A 489 1.73 21.54 -11.13
N LEU A 490 2.05 21.07 -12.34
CA LEU A 490 1.18 21.24 -13.51
C LEU A 490 -0.21 20.58 -13.39
N PRO A 491 -0.40 19.46 -12.66
CA PRO A 491 -1.74 18.95 -12.35
C PRO A 491 -2.59 19.89 -11.49
N LEU A 492 -1.98 20.72 -10.64
CA LEU A 492 -2.64 21.76 -9.84
C LEU A 492 -2.90 23.05 -10.64
N LEU A 493 -2.23 23.27 -11.77
CA LEU A 493 -2.48 24.45 -12.61
C LEU A 493 -3.89 24.41 -13.21
N ASN A 494 -4.69 25.44 -12.95
CA ASN A 494 -6.04 25.60 -13.48
C ASN A 494 -6.07 26.40 -14.79
N SER A 495 -5.12 27.32 -14.98
CA SER A 495 -5.01 28.14 -16.18
C SER A 495 -4.47 27.39 -17.41
N ASP A 496 -4.69 27.97 -18.59
CA ASP A 496 -4.07 27.54 -19.85
C ASP A 496 -2.56 27.85 -19.84
N LEU A 497 -1.74 26.79 -19.98
CA LEU A 497 -0.28 26.92 -19.98
C LEU A 497 0.26 27.57 -21.26
N VAL A 498 -0.43 27.40 -22.41
CA VAL A 498 -0.01 28.05 -23.66
C VAL A 498 -0.14 29.56 -23.54
N GLU A 499 -1.26 30.04 -22.98
CA GLU A 499 -1.47 31.47 -22.73
C GLU A 499 -0.43 32.07 -21.78
N ILE A 500 -0.04 31.33 -20.72
CA ILE A 500 1.01 31.78 -19.80
C ILE A 500 2.37 31.88 -20.50
N PHE A 501 2.72 30.88 -21.33
CA PHE A 501 3.98 30.92 -22.09
C PHE A 501 4.00 32.05 -23.12
N LEU A 502 2.92 32.25 -23.86
CA LEU A 502 2.75 33.39 -24.77
C LEU A 502 2.88 34.72 -24.01
N ALA A 503 2.19 34.87 -22.87
CA ALA A 503 2.29 36.07 -22.05
C ALA A 503 3.70 36.35 -21.51
N CYS A 504 4.52 35.31 -21.29
CA CYS A 504 5.91 35.48 -20.88
C CYS A 504 6.81 35.91 -22.05
N VAL A 505 6.71 35.29 -23.23
CA VAL A 505 7.53 35.66 -24.41
C VAL A 505 7.08 36.97 -25.07
N GLU A 506 5.81 37.36 -24.88
CA GLU A 506 5.24 38.63 -25.36
C GLU A 506 5.33 39.76 -24.30
N HIS A 507 6.07 39.55 -23.19
CA HIS A 507 6.30 40.54 -22.13
C HIS A 507 5.00 41.17 -21.58
N ARG A 508 3.98 40.35 -21.31
CA ARG A 508 2.63 40.76 -20.90
C ARG A 508 2.04 39.89 -19.76
N LEU A 509 2.89 39.23 -18.98
CA LEU A 509 2.47 38.36 -17.88
C LEU A 509 1.71 39.17 -16.82
N ASP A 510 0.60 38.61 -16.32
CA ASP A 510 -0.20 39.21 -15.26
C ASP A 510 -0.62 38.13 -14.26
N ALA A 511 -0.67 38.49 -12.97
CA ALA A 511 -1.00 37.53 -11.91
C ALA A 511 -2.39 36.90 -12.09
N SER A 512 -3.34 37.60 -12.71
CA SER A 512 -4.70 37.09 -12.96
C SER A 512 -4.76 35.96 -13.99
N LEU A 513 -3.71 35.82 -14.83
CA LEU A 513 -3.56 34.74 -15.82
C LEU A 513 -3.18 33.41 -15.17
N VAL A 514 -2.51 33.40 -14.01
CA VAL A 514 -2.01 32.18 -13.36
C VAL A 514 -2.89 31.83 -12.16
N ARG A 515 -3.70 30.77 -12.30
CA ARG A 515 -4.60 30.29 -11.25
C ARG A 515 -4.34 28.82 -10.97
N TRP A 516 -4.37 28.47 -9.70
CA TRP A 516 -4.16 27.11 -9.21
C TRP A 516 -5.48 26.55 -8.66
N LYS A 517 -5.60 25.22 -8.63
CA LYS A 517 -6.72 24.51 -8.01
C LYS A 517 -6.54 24.47 -6.50
N ASP A 518 -7.64 24.53 -5.76
CA ASP A 518 -7.65 24.19 -4.35
C ASP A 518 -7.35 22.69 -4.17
N GLY A 519 -6.38 22.35 -3.32
CA GLY A 519 -6.00 20.96 -3.02
C GLY A 519 -4.50 20.78 -2.89
N ALA A 520 -4.05 19.54 -3.01
CA ALA A 520 -2.65 19.14 -2.97
C ALA A 520 -2.34 18.08 -4.03
N ALA A 521 -1.06 17.95 -4.35
CA ALA A 521 -0.51 16.94 -5.22
C ALA A 521 0.73 16.31 -4.59
N ALA A 522 0.96 15.03 -4.92
CA ALA A 522 2.15 14.28 -4.52
C ALA A 522 2.63 13.43 -5.69
N THR A 523 3.94 13.39 -5.89
CA THR A 523 4.62 12.69 -6.97
C THR A 523 5.70 11.78 -6.39
N VAL A 524 5.65 10.48 -6.70
CA VAL A 524 6.66 9.50 -6.29
C VAL A 524 7.42 9.03 -7.52
N VAL A 525 8.75 9.04 -7.48
CA VAL A 525 9.60 8.57 -8.59
C VAL A 525 9.88 7.09 -8.43
N LEU A 526 9.70 6.33 -9.52
CA LEU A 526 10.28 5.00 -9.67
C LEU A 526 11.60 5.11 -10.45
N ALA A 527 12.67 4.62 -9.85
CA ALA A 527 14.01 4.59 -10.42
C ALA A 527 14.49 3.14 -10.65
N SER A 528 15.47 2.98 -11.54
CA SER A 528 16.17 1.71 -11.76
C SER A 528 17.17 1.46 -10.63
N GLU A 529 17.26 0.20 -10.18
CA GLU A 529 18.27 -0.30 -9.25
C GLU A 529 19.68 0.20 -9.59
N GLY A 530 20.42 0.65 -8.58
CA GLY A 530 21.76 1.22 -8.74
C GLY A 530 21.79 2.73 -9.07
N TYR A 531 20.67 3.36 -9.46
CA TYR A 531 20.58 4.83 -9.49
C TYR A 531 20.83 5.40 -8.07
N PRO A 532 21.63 6.46 -7.86
CA PRO A 532 22.20 7.42 -8.85
C PRO A 532 23.57 7.06 -9.44
N GLU A 533 24.05 5.83 -9.29
CA GLU A 533 25.29 5.33 -9.88
C GLU A 533 25.03 4.64 -11.23
N SER A 534 25.57 3.44 -11.44
CA SER A 534 25.32 2.62 -12.63
C SER A 534 24.03 1.81 -12.45
N TYR A 535 23.18 1.81 -13.48
CA TYR A 535 21.87 1.15 -13.46
C TYR A 535 21.59 0.41 -14.78
N PRO A 536 20.86 -0.73 -14.75
CA PRO A 536 20.51 -1.47 -15.96
C PRO A 536 19.45 -0.72 -16.78
N LYS A 537 19.48 -0.92 -18.10
CA LYS A 537 18.47 -0.45 -19.05
C LYS A 537 17.79 -1.64 -19.75
N GLY A 538 16.70 -1.40 -20.47
CA GLY A 538 15.99 -2.42 -21.24
C GLY A 538 15.10 -3.35 -20.40
N ARG A 539 14.77 -3.00 -19.15
CA ARG A 539 13.81 -3.77 -18.34
C ARG A 539 12.40 -3.43 -18.80
N VAL A 540 11.57 -4.43 -19.09
CA VAL A 540 10.16 -4.25 -19.46
C VAL A 540 9.38 -3.64 -18.30
N ILE A 541 8.53 -2.68 -18.62
CA ILE A 541 7.67 -1.93 -17.70
C ILE A 541 6.22 -2.31 -17.97
N THR A 542 5.48 -2.69 -16.93
CA THR A 542 4.05 -3.03 -17.02
C THR A 542 3.21 -2.22 -16.03
N GLY A 543 1.91 -2.14 -16.31
CA GLY A 543 0.91 -1.61 -15.37
C GLY A 543 0.77 -0.08 -15.30
N THR A 544 1.44 0.67 -16.17
CA THR A 544 1.26 2.13 -16.34
C THR A 544 -0.20 2.50 -16.61
N ASP A 545 -0.89 1.74 -17.45
CA ASP A 545 -2.31 1.96 -17.77
C ASP A 545 -3.22 1.67 -16.58
N ALA A 546 -2.89 0.65 -15.79
CA ALA A 546 -3.62 0.32 -14.56
C ALA A 546 -3.43 1.38 -13.46
N ALA A 547 -2.29 2.09 -13.45
CA ALA A 547 -2.10 3.28 -12.61
C ALA A 547 -2.87 4.50 -13.14
N ASN A 548 -2.80 4.78 -14.46
CA ASN A 548 -3.54 5.87 -15.11
C ASN A 548 -5.06 5.72 -15.05
N ALA A 549 -5.57 4.49 -14.94
CA ALA A 549 -6.99 4.21 -14.74
C ALA A 549 -7.51 4.56 -13.32
N LEU A 550 -6.62 4.89 -12.36
CA LEU A 550 -7.04 5.31 -11.03
C LEU A 550 -7.49 6.79 -11.03
N PRO A 551 -8.58 7.15 -10.31
CA PRO A 551 -9.05 8.53 -10.26
C PRO A 551 -7.98 9.51 -9.77
N ASN A 552 -7.77 10.58 -10.56
CA ASN A 552 -6.82 11.66 -10.29
C ASN A 552 -5.33 11.24 -10.17
N VAL A 553 -4.96 10.07 -10.71
CA VAL A 553 -3.57 9.62 -10.83
C VAL A 553 -3.08 9.85 -12.27
N THR A 554 -1.80 10.15 -12.45
CA THR A 554 -1.16 10.29 -13.76
C THR A 554 0.29 9.82 -13.67
N VAL A 555 0.68 8.95 -14.59
CA VAL A 555 2.04 8.45 -14.74
C VAL A 555 2.77 9.31 -15.77
N PHE A 556 3.79 10.05 -15.36
CA PHE A 556 4.70 10.71 -16.28
C PHE A 556 5.93 9.83 -16.51
N HIS A 557 6.48 9.93 -17.71
CA HIS A 557 7.61 9.11 -18.14
C HIS A 557 8.85 9.97 -18.21
N ALA A 558 9.93 9.49 -17.62
CA ALA A 558 11.26 10.07 -17.72
C ALA A 558 12.13 9.14 -18.58
N GLY A 559 13.02 8.36 -17.95
CA GLY A 559 13.84 7.35 -18.59
C GLY A 559 13.07 6.11 -19.05
N THR A 560 12.19 6.27 -20.04
CA THR A 560 11.57 5.16 -20.80
C THR A 560 11.78 5.30 -22.30
N THR A 561 11.72 4.18 -23.02
CA THR A 561 11.65 4.14 -24.49
C THR A 561 10.79 2.96 -24.92
N LEU A 562 10.38 2.92 -26.19
CA LEU A 562 9.83 1.70 -26.80
C LEU A 562 10.98 0.85 -27.36
N ASN A 563 10.87 -0.48 -27.26
CA ASN A 563 11.80 -1.42 -27.90
C ASN A 563 11.34 -1.80 -29.32
N GLY A 564 12.06 -2.69 -30.00
CA GLY A 564 11.72 -3.13 -31.36
C GLY A 564 10.45 -3.98 -31.52
N GLY A 565 9.74 -4.26 -30.42
CA GLY A 565 8.41 -4.90 -30.38
C GLY A 565 7.34 -3.99 -29.76
N ASP A 566 7.56 -2.67 -29.76
CA ASP A 566 6.70 -1.64 -29.16
C ASP A 566 6.43 -1.80 -27.65
N GLU A 567 7.24 -2.58 -26.92
CA GLU A 567 7.15 -2.68 -25.47
C GLU A 567 7.84 -1.50 -24.78
N LEU A 568 7.22 -0.98 -23.71
CA LEU A 568 7.79 0.07 -22.87
C LEU A 568 8.93 -0.50 -22.00
N VAL A 569 10.14 0.07 -22.11
CA VAL A 569 11.33 -0.37 -21.37
C VAL A 569 12.08 0.78 -20.69
N THR A 570 12.83 0.46 -19.63
CA THR A 570 13.69 1.41 -18.90
C THR A 570 14.84 1.93 -19.78
N SER A 571 15.09 3.24 -19.79
CA SER A 571 16.16 3.89 -20.56
C SER A 571 17.01 4.89 -19.77
N GLY A 572 16.59 5.25 -18.55
CA GLY A 572 17.26 6.20 -17.65
C GLY A 572 17.21 5.78 -16.18
N GLY A 573 17.88 6.55 -15.32
CA GLY A 573 18.01 6.24 -13.89
C GLY A 573 16.69 6.46 -13.13
N ARG A 574 16.10 7.64 -13.29
CA ARG A 574 14.68 7.89 -12.97
C ARG A 574 13.85 7.45 -14.18
N VAL A 575 12.90 6.55 -13.98
CA VAL A 575 12.18 5.86 -15.06
C VAL A 575 10.80 6.48 -15.25
N LEU A 576 10.01 6.52 -14.19
CA LEU A 576 8.63 7.01 -14.17
C LEU A 576 8.43 7.90 -12.94
N THR A 577 7.43 8.76 -13.00
CA THR A 577 6.86 9.42 -11.83
C THR A 577 5.37 9.11 -11.77
N VAL A 578 4.85 8.78 -10.58
CA VAL A 578 3.42 8.58 -10.35
C VAL A 578 2.93 9.75 -9.51
N THR A 579 2.12 10.60 -10.14
CA THR A 579 1.54 11.78 -9.51
C THR A 579 0.07 11.55 -9.22
N ALA A 580 -0.41 12.03 -8.07
CA ALA A 580 -1.84 12.11 -7.79
C ALA A 580 -2.23 13.48 -7.23
N THR A 581 -3.45 13.91 -7.53
CA THR A 581 -4.05 15.14 -6.98
C THR A 581 -5.27 14.83 -6.13
N ALA A 582 -5.45 15.52 -5.01
CA ALA A 582 -6.58 15.32 -4.11
C ALA A 582 -6.88 16.59 -3.28
N PRO A 583 -8.04 16.67 -2.61
CA PRO A 583 -8.38 17.81 -1.74
C PRO A 583 -7.45 17.98 -0.53
N SER A 584 -6.72 16.94 -0.11
CA SER A 584 -5.74 17.00 0.97
C SER A 584 -4.43 16.32 0.59
N MET A 585 -3.33 16.73 1.23
CA MET A 585 -2.00 16.14 1.03
C MET A 585 -1.97 14.65 1.41
N LYS A 586 -2.66 14.27 2.48
CA LYS A 586 -2.80 12.85 2.90
C LYS A 586 -3.40 12.01 1.78
N ASP A 587 -4.51 12.47 1.21
CA ASP A 587 -5.21 11.72 0.17
C ASP A 587 -4.38 11.66 -1.12
N ALA A 588 -3.66 12.75 -1.46
CA ALA A 588 -2.78 12.80 -2.62
C ALA A 588 -1.61 11.81 -2.48
N ILE A 589 -0.93 11.77 -1.33
CA ILE A 589 0.15 10.80 -1.03
C ILE A 589 -0.39 9.36 -1.09
N GLN A 590 -1.54 9.09 -0.48
CA GLN A 590 -2.16 7.76 -0.51
C GLN A 590 -2.53 7.32 -1.94
N ALA A 591 -3.08 8.23 -2.75
CA ALA A 591 -3.41 7.95 -4.14
C ALA A 591 -2.16 7.73 -5.02
N ALA A 592 -1.10 8.51 -4.82
CA ALA A 592 0.17 8.34 -5.53
C ALA A 592 0.77 6.95 -5.24
N TYR A 593 0.88 6.55 -3.98
CA TYR A 593 1.36 5.21 -3.60
C TYR A 593 0.45 4.07 -4.10
N LYS A 594 -0.86 4.29 -4.20
CA LYS A 594 -1.80 3.34 -4.83
C LYS A 594 -1.56 3.19 -6.34
N GLY A 595 -1.08 4.24 -7.02
CA GLY A 595 -0.62 4.16 -8.41
C GLY A 595 0.74 3.47 -8.55
N VAL A 596 1.69 3.77 -7.65
CA VAL A 596 3.01 3.09 -7.61
C VAL A 596 2.84 1.58 -7.50
N SER A 597 1.93 1.09 -6.66
CA SER A 597 1.67 -0.35 -6.50
C SER A 597 1.01 -1.05 -7.69
N LYS A 598 0.77 -0.34 -8.80
CA LYS A 598 0.34 -0.91 -10.09
C LYS A 598 1.46 -1.03 -11.12
N VAL A 599 2.58 -0.33 -10.91
CA VAL A 599 3.68 -0.24 -11.89
C VAL A 599 4.78 -1.22 -11.51
N HIS A 600 5.22 -2.03 -12.47
CA HIS A 600 6.22 -3.07 -12.21
C HIS A 600 7.31 -3.10 -13.29
N PHE A 601 8.56 -3.20 -12.86
CA PHE A 601 9.73 -3.57 -13.67
C PHE A 601 10.81 -4.19 -12.77
N ALA A 602 11.69 -5.01 -13.35
CA ALA A 602 12.76 -5.65 -12.59
C ALA A 602 13.77 -4.62 -12.05
N GLY A 603 14.02 -4.65 -10.73
CA GLY A 603 14.88 -3.67 -10.06
C GLY A 603 14.24 -2.29 -9.88
N ALA A 604 12.92 -2.19 -9.78
CA ALA A 604 12.25 -0.93 -9.43
C ALA A 604 12.54 -0.54 -7.97
N GLN A 605 13.03 0.68 -7.77
CA GLN A 605 13.20 1.30 -6.44
C GLN A 605 12.45 2.63 -6.35
N HIS A 606 11.83 2.89 -5.20
CA HIS A 606 11.17 4.15 -4.87
C HIS A 606 11.23 4.38 -3.36
N ARG A 607 11.10 5.63 -2.91
CA ARG A 607 10.93 5.94 -1.48
C ARG A 607 9.50 5.65 -1.02
N SER A 608 9.34 5.32 0.26
CA SER A 608 8.05 5.05 0.91
C SER A 608 7.60 6.14 1.89
N ASP A 609 8.39 7.22 2.00
CA ASP A 609 8.17 8.35 2.92
C ASP A 609 7.95 9.72 2.24
N ILE A 610 7.74 9.74 0.91
CA ILE A 610 7.51 10.99 0.17
C ILE A 610 6.31 11.74 0.76
N GLY A 611 6.54 12.98 1.19
CA GLY A 611 5.53 13.82 1.80
C GLY A 611 5.31 13.63 3.29
N HIS A 612 6.01 12.70 3.94
CA HIS A 612 5.90 12.51 5.39
C HIS A 612 6.29 13.79 6.17
N ARG A 613 7.30 14.54 5.72
CA ARG A 613 7.70 15.82 6.37
C ARG A 613 6.57 16.86 6.35
N GLY A 614 5.84 16.97 5.24
CA GLY A 614 4.66 17.84 5.12
C GLY A 614 3.49 17.39 5.99
N LEU A 615 3.27 16.07 6.10
CA LEU A 615 2.23 15.50 6.95
C LEU A 615 2.50 15.69 8.46
N LEU A 616 3.75 15.74 8.92
CA LEU A 616 4.07 15.93 10.34
C LEU A 616 3.40 17.17 10.94
N ARG A 617 3.34 18.28 10.20
CA ARG A 617 2.65 19.52 10.64
C ARG A 617 1.13 19.38 10.77
N SER A 618 0.54 18.35 10.15
CA SER A 618 -0.89 18.01 10.22
C SER A 618 -1.20 16.84 11.16
N CYS A 619 -0.16 16.16 11.68
CA CYS A 619 -0.34 15.07 12.64
C CYS A 619 -0.71 15.62 14.03
N PRO A 620 -1.57 14.93 14.80
CA PRO A 620 -1.79 15.25 16.22
C PRO A 620 -0.48 15.15 17.02
N THR A 621 -0.34 15.97 18.06
CA THR A 621 0.79 15.89 19.00
C THR A 621 0.79 14.54 19.70
N ILE A 622 1.92 13.84 19.67
CA ILE A 622 2.08 12.51 20.29
C ILE A 622 2.73 12.61 21.68
N LYS A 623 2.17 11.90 22.66
CA LYS A 623 2.69 11.84 24.04
C LYS A 623 3.69 10.70 24.20
N LEU A 624 4.93 11.04 24.49
CA LEU A 624 6.05 10.12 24.65
C LEU A 624 6.28 9.79 26.12
N GLY A 625 6.45 8.50 26.42
CA GLY A 625 7.00 8.00 27.69
C GLY A 625 8.38 7.40 27.45
N VAL A 626 9.33 7.65 28.33
CA VAL A 626 10.72 7.19 28.15
C VAL A 626 11.11 6.24 29.28
N LEU A 627 11.61 5.07 28.93
CA LEU A 627 12.17 4.09 29.85
C LEU A 627 13.69 4.06 29.67
N GLY A 628 14.48 4.12 30.75
CA GLY A 628 15.94 4.07 30.61
C GLY A 628 16.72 3.85 31.90
N SER A 629 17.89 3.23 31.79
CA SER A 629 18.74 2.85 32.94
C SER A 629 20.09 3.57 32.99
N THR A 630 20.44 4.34 31.95
CA THR A 630 21.78 4.87 31.70
C THR A 630 21.84 6.41 31.76
N ARG A 631 22.74 7.04 30.99
CA ARG A 631 22.86 8.50 30.85
C ARG A 631 21.75 9.12 29.98
N GLY A 632 21.04 8.32 29.19
CA GLY A 632 19.99 8.80 28.28
C GLY A 632 20.49 9.84 27.29
N SER A 633 21.62 9.59 26.62
CA SER A 633 22.18 10.49 25.58
C SER A 633 21.20 10.72 24.44
N SER A 634 20.56 9.64 23.97
CA SER A 634 19.66 9.58 22.82
C SER A 634 18.31 10.28 23.09
N LEU A 635 18.05 10.74 24.32
CA LEU A 635 16.90 11.59 24.66
C LEU A 635 17.11 13.06 24.24
N GLN A 636 18.35 13.57 24.26
CA GLN A 636 18.59 14.99 23.98
C GLN A 636 18.19 15.40 22.55
N PRO A 637 18.54 14.66 21.48
CA PRO A 637 18.11 14.99 20.12
C PRO A 637 16.59 15.01 19.92
N ILE A 638 15.85 14.22 20.70
CA ILE A 638 14.37 14.20 20.66
C ILE A 638 13.82 15.49 21.27
N LEU A 639 14.37 15.93 22.41
CA LEU A 639 13.99 17.18 23.06
C LEU A 639 14.35 18.40 22.20
N ASP A 640 15.53 18.38 21.58
CA ASP A 640 15.98 19.45 20.68
C ASP A 640 15.06 19.56 19.45
N ALA A 641 14.66 18.42 18.85
CA ALA A 641 13.71 18.39 17.73
C ALA A 641 12.29 18.85 18.11
N ILE A 642 11.84 18.58 19.34
CA ILE A 642 10.57 19.12 19.87
C ILE A 642 10.68 20.65 20.03
N ALA A 643 11.75 21.14 20.64
CA ALA A 643 11.98 22.57 20.86
C ALA A 643 12.13 23.35 19.53
N ALA A 644 12.72 22.74 18.51
CA ALA A 644 12.82 23.29 17.16
C ALA A 644 11.51 23.23 16.34
N GLY A 645 10.47 22.54 16.84
CA GLY A 645 9.21 22.32 16.12
C GLY A 645 9.30 21.29 14.99
N GLU A 646 10.41 20.56 14.88
CA GLU A 646 10.60 19.49 13.89
C GLU A 646 9.85 18.20 14.23
N LEU A 647 9.53 18.00 15.51
CA LEU A 647 8.78 16.87 16.01
C LEU A 647 7.58 17.38 16.83
N ASN A 648 6.36 17.12 16.34
CA ASN A 648 5.14 17.46 17.07
C ASN A 648 4.86 16.42 18.17
N ALA A 649 5.62 16.47 19.26
CA ALA A 649 5.51 15.55 20.39
C ALA A 649 5.73 16.25 21.74
N THR A 650 5.29 15.63 22.82
CA THR A 650 5.66 15.99 24.20
C THR A 650 6.28 14.78 24.90
N VAL A 651 7.23 15.01 25.82
CA VAL A 651 7.73 13.94 26.70
C VAL A 651 7.07 14.10 28.06
N GLU A 652 6.10 13.25 28.36
CA GLU A 652 5.24 13.38 29.54
C GLU A 652 5.86 12.78 30.80
N ILE A 653 6.71 11.76 30.64
CA ILE A 653 7.31 11.01 31.75
C ILE A 653 8.59 10.27 31.35
N VAL A 654 9.56 10.26 32.27
CA VAL A 654 10.76 9.41 32.24
C VAL A 654 10.72 8.47 33.44
N VAL A 655 10.79 7.15 33.19
CA VAL A 655 10.83 6.12 34.23
C VAL A 655 12.18 5.37 34.16
N SER A 656 12.80 5.14 35.31
CA SER A 656 14.04 4.37 35.42
C SER A 656 13.91 3.25 36.44
N ASP A 657 14.56 2.11 36.17
CA ASP A 657 14.76 1.03 37.15
C ASP A 657 15.76 1.40 38.26
N ARG A 658 16.53 2.49 38.06
CA ARG A 658 17.60 2.96 38.94
C ARG A 658 17.28 4.35 39.49
N LYS A 659 17.28 4.50 40.82
CA LYS A 659 17.06 5.79 41.50
C LYS A 659 18.10 6.87 41.16
N ALA A 660 19.33 6.46 40.88
CA ALA A 660 20.45 7.32 40.50
C ALA A 660 20.89 6.99 39.06
N SER A 661 20.15 7.51 38.08
CA SER A 661 20.46 7.39 36.65
C SER A 661 20.52 8.78 36.01
N GLY A 662 21.40 8.93 35.01
CA GLY A 662 21.59 10.21 34.33
C GLY A 662 20.38 10.65 33.50
N ILE A 663 19.56 9.70 33.05
CA ILE A 663 18.31 10.00 32.33
C ILE A 663 17.26 10.68 33.22
N LEU A 664 17.15 10.30 34.50
CA LEU A 664 16.26 10.99 35.45
C LEU A 664 16.76 12.41 35.78
N GLU A 665 18.07 12.63 35.81
CA GLU A 665 18.62 13.97 36.01
C GLU A 665 18.37 14.86 34.79
N ARG A 666 18.57 14.33 33.57
CA ARG A 666 18.19 15.01 32.33
C ARG A 666 16.70 15.35 32.30
N ALA A 667 15.83 14.46 32.76
CA ALA A 667 14.39 14.71 32.87
C ALA A 667 14.08 15.92 33.76
N ARG A 668 14.69 16.00 34.95
CA ARG A 668 14.51 17.14 35.88
C ARG A 668 15.00 18.46 35.30
N ILE A 669 16.14 18.46 34.62
CA ILE A 669 16.71 19.65 33.96
C ILE A 669 15.73 20.22 32.93
N HIS A 670 15.02 19.35 32.19
CA HIS A 670 14.02 19.73 31.19
C HIS A 670 12.58 19.79 31.74
N HIS A 671 12.40 19.79 33.06
CA HIS A 671 11.10 19.86 33.76
C HIS A 671 10.09 18.73 33.41
N ILE A 672 10.60 17.54 33.03
CA ILE A 672 9.81 16.35 32.73
C ILE A 672 9.60 15.52 34.01
N ASP A 673 8.43 14.88 34.14
CA ASP A 673 8.11 14.04 35.31
C ASP A 673 9.01 12.80 35.36
N ALA A 674 9.62 12.51 36.52
CA ALA A 674 10.80 11.65 36.62
C ALA A 674 10.68 10.63 37.76
N HIS A 675 10.37 9.37 37.43
CA HIS A 675 10.05 8.31 38.40
C HIS A 675 11.08 7.19 38.43
N ALA A 676 11.30 6.61 39.62
CA ALA A 676 12.23 5.50 39.82
C ALA A 676 11.53 4.27 40.40
N VAL A 677 11.26 3.27 39.54
CA VAL A 677 10.57 2.03 39.91
C VAL A 677 11.59 0.94 40.20
N SER A 678 11.82 0.63 41.48
CA SER A 678 12.82 -0.38 41.84
C SER A 678 12.28 -1.80 41.69
N GLY A 679 13.05 -2.66 41.02
CA GLY A 679 12.78 -4.11 40.95
C GLY A 679 13.16 -4.92 42.20
N LYS A 680 13.70 -4.30 43.25
CA LYS A 680 14.04 -5.03 44.49
C LYS A 680 12.77 -5.61 45.12
N ASN A 681 12.78 -6.92 45.39
CA ASN A 681 11.72 -7.68 46.04
C ASN A 681 10.37 -7.68 45.28
N LYS A 682 10.38 -7.50 43.96
CA LYS A 682 9.19 -7.57 43.09
C LYS A 682 9.41 -8.56 41.95
N THR A 683 8.35 -9.22 41.49
CA THR A 683 8.39 -10.02 40.24
C THR A 683 8.50 -9.09 39.02
N ARG A 684 8.84 -9.66 37.85
CA ARG A 684 8.89 -8.92 36.57
C ARG A 684 7.56 -8.22 36.30
N ASP A 685 6.47 -8.99 36.27
CA ASP A 685 5.11 -8.49 36.05
C ASP A 685 4.67 -7.42 37.07
N ALA A 686 5.03 -7.55 38.35
CA ALA A 686 4.67 -6.56 39.36
C ALA A 686 5.38 -5.20 39.15
N VAL A 687 6.59 -5.20 38.59
CA VAL A 687 7.28 -3.96 38.19
C VAL A 687 6.68 -3.39 36.91
N ASP A 688 6.48 -4.24 35.91
CA ASP A 688 6.06 -3.79 34.58
C ASP A 688 4.58 -3.31 34.59
N ALA A 689 3.76 -3.81 35.54
CA ALA A 689 2.44 -3.27 35.87
C ALA A 689 2.51 -1.87 36.52
N GLU A 690 3.47 -1.61 37.41
CA GLU A 690 3.68 -0.27 38.01
C GLU A 690 4.18 0.74 36.96
N VAL A 691 5.11 0.32 36.08
CA VAL A 691 5.54 1.11 34.93
C VAL A 691 4.35 1.40 33.99
N THR A 692 3.52 0.39 33.70
CA THR A 692 2.31 0.56 32.89
C THR A 692 1.33 1.55 33.50
N ALA A 693 1.07 1.48 34.82
CA ALA A 693 0.19 2.41 35.51
C ALA A 693 0.71 3.86 35.45
N LEU A 694 2.03 4.07 35.60
CA LEU A 694 2.64 5.38 35.44
C LEU A 694 2.48 5.94 34.02
N LEU A 695 2.79 5.14 33.00
CA LEU A 695 2.64 5.52 31.59
C LEU A 695 1.17 5.82 31.22
N GLN A 696 0.22 5.01 31.72
CA GLN A 696 -1.21 5.21 31.52
C GLN A 696 -1.72 6.47 32.23
N SER A 697 -1.22 6.79 33.43
CA SER A 697 -1.62 8.01 34.17
C SER A 697 -1.32 9.31 33.42
N LYS A 698 -0.36 9.26 32.49
CA LYS A 698 0.06 10.37 31.62
C LYS A 698 -0.57 10.32 30.22
N GLN A 699 -1.32 9.25 29.92
CA GLN A 699 -1.86 8.95 28.59
C GLN A 699 -0.74 8.88 27.53
N VAL A 700 0.33 8.14 27.82
CA VAL A 700 1.42 7.92 26.84
C VAL A 700 0.89 7.14 25.64
N ASP A 701 1.15 7.67 24.45
CA ASP A 701 0.81 7.05 23.17
C ASP A 701 1.91 6.06 22.73
N LEU A 702 3.18 6.46 22.89
CA LEU A 702 4.36 5.74 22.42
C LEU A 702 5.48 5.74 23.47
N VAL A 703 6.06 4.58 23.72
CA VAL A 703 7.12 4.36 24.73
C VAL A 703 8.49 4.19 24.05
N LEU A 704 9.53 4.82 24.59
CA LEU A 704 10.90 4.79 24.07
C LEU A 704 11.86 4.17 25.09
N CYS A 705 12.50 3.05 24.76
CA CYS A 705 13.49 2.38 25.59
C CYS A 705 14.90 2.91 25.27
N ILE A 706 15.34 3.95 25.99
CA ILE A 706 16.63 4.62 25.80
C ILE A 706 17.65 4.01 26.78
N GLY A 707 18.27 2.92 26.35
CA GLY A 707 19.21 2.15 27.17
C GLY A 707 18.55 1.59 28.43
N TYR A 708 17.39 0.95 28.28
CA TYR A 708 16.66 0.30 29.36
C TYR A 708 17.17 -1.14 29.54
N MET A 709 17.73 -1.45 30.70
CA MET A 709 18.52 -2.66 30.96
C MET A 709 17.67 -3.79 31.58
N ARG A 710 16.42 -3.94 31.13
CA ARG A 710 15.46 -4.93 31.65
C ARG A 710 14.65 -5.55 30.52
N ILE A 711 14.47 -6.87 30.61
CA ILE A 711 13.55 -7.63 29.77
C ILE A 711 12.13 -7.50 30.34
N PHE A 712 11.16 -7.18 29.48
CA PHE A 712 9.75 -7.00 29.83
C PHE A 712 9.03 -8.34 30.06
N SER A 713 7.89 -8.32 30.74
CA SER A 713 6.92 -9.43 30.76
C SER A 713 6.08 -9.50 29.49
N GLY A 714 5.57 -10.68 29.16
CA GLY A 714 4.59 -10.84 28.07
C GLY A 714 3.32 -10.01 28.29
N SER A 715 2.89 -9.88 29.54
CA SER A 715 1.80 -8.98 29.94
C SER A 715 2.05 -7.50 29.56
N PHE A 716 3.30 -7.02 29.63
CA PHE A 716 3.67 -5.68 29.20
C PHE A 716 3.74 -5.59 27.67
N CYS A 717 4.38 -6.55 27.00
CA CYS A 717 4.48 -6.60 25.54
C CYS A 717 3.10 -6.66 24.88
N GLN A 718 2.14 -7.38 25.47
CA GLN A 718 0.74 -7.43 25.02
C GLN A 718 0.02 -6.10 25.25
N ALA A 719 0.15 -5.48 26.44
CA ALA A 719 -0.51 -4.20 26.75
C ALA A 719 0.00 -3.02 25.90
N TRP A 720 1.28 -3.05 25.50
CA TRP A 720 1.95 -2.01 24.71
C TRP A 720 2.35 -2.48 23.30
N ALA A 721 1.69 -3.51 22.77
CA ALA A 721 1.95 -4.05 21.44
C ALA A 721 1.94 -2.94 20.37
N GLY A 722 2.99 -2.91 19.53
CA GLY A 722 3.17 -1.87 18.51
C GLY A 722 3.40 -0.44 19.02
N ARG A 723 3.59 -0.24 20.34
CA ARG A 723 3.70 1.08 20.99
C ARG A 723 4.92 1.22 21.91
N VAL A 724 5.91 0.33 21.79
CA VAL A 724 7.23 0.50 22.44
C VAL A 724 8.33 0.32 21.40
N LEU A 725 9.21 1.32 21.31
CA LEU A 725 10.41 1.28 20.48
C LEU A 725 11.65 1.11 21.37
N ASN A 726 12.54 0.20 20.98
CA ASN A 726 13.87 0.02 21.56
C ASN A 726 14.96 0.32 20.52
N VAL A 727 16.13 0.76 20.97
CA VAL A 727 17.32 0.89 20.11
C VAL A 727 18.36 -0.17 20.46
N HIS A 728 18.82 -0.89 19.44
CA HIS A 728 19.92 -1.84 19.52
C HIS A 728 21.17 -1.26 18.81
N PRO A 729 22.37 -1.33 19.41
CA PRO A 729 23.62 -0.76 18.87
C PRO A 729 24.27 -1.62 17.76
N SER A 730 23.47 -2.33 16.96
CA SER A 730 23.89 -3.06 15.76
C SER A 730 22.80 -3.05 14.68
N LEU A 731 23.06 -3.67 13.53
CA LEU A 731 22.06 -3.96 12.50
C LEU A 731 21.40 -5.33 12.76
N LEU A 732 20.23 -5.34 13.40
CA LEU A 732 19.45 -6.55 13.63
C LEU A 732 18.98 -7.19 12.31
N PRO A 733 18.80 -8.53 12.25
CA PRO A 733 18.95 -9.50 13.35
C PRO A 733 20.41 -9.86 13.68
N GLU A 734 21.40 -9.32 12.95
CA GLU A 734 22.80 -9.62 13.25
C GLU A 734 23.23 -9.03 14.62
N PHE A 735 23.90 -9.86 15.42
CA PHE A 735 24.40 -9.51 16.75
C PHE A 735 23.33 -9.15 17.80
N ALA A 736 22.09 -9.63 17.63
CA ALA A 736 21.01 -9.53 18.62
C ALA A 736 21.43 -9.99 20.03
N GLY A 737 20.93 -9.34 21.08
CA GLY A 737 21.30 -9.60 22.48
C GLY A 737 22.70 -9.10 22.89
N GLY A 738 23.48 -8.53 21.95
CA GLY A 738 24.79 -7.95 22.22
C GLY A 738 24.69 -6.51 22.75
N MET A 739 25.36 -6.21 23.85
CA MET A 739 25.34 -4.86 24.45
C MET A 739 26.72 -4.18 24.51
N ASP A 740 26.68 -2.85 24.44
CA ASP A 740 27.81 -1.95 24.67
C ASP A 740 29.07 -2.32 23.86
N LEU A 741 30.28 -2.33 24.45
CA LEU A 741 31.50 -2.66 23.71
C LEU A 741 31.52 -4.09 23.12
N ALA A 742 30.80 -5.04 23.71
CA ALA A 742 30.84 -6.44 23.26
C ALA A 742 30.21 -6.63 21.86
N VAL A 743 29.14 -5.89 21.55
CA VAL A 743 28.50 -5.97 20.23
C VAL A 743 29.37 -5.36 19.12
N HIS A 744 30.09 -4.28 19.44
CA HIS A 744 31.01 -3.64 18.50
C HIS A 744 32.29 -4.46 18.30
N GLN A 745 32.76 -5.16 19.34
CA GLN A 745 33.85 -6.13 19.20
C GLN A 745 33.43 -7.29 18.28
N ALA A 746 32.24 -7.85 18.46
CA ALA A 746 31.73 -8.92 17.60
C ALA A 746 31.60 -8.50 16.11
N VAL A 747 31.21 -7.24 15.85
CA VAL A 747 31.19 -6.65 14.50
C VAL A 747 32.59 -6.58 13.87
N VAL A 748 33.60 -6.17 14.64
CA VAL A 748 35.01 -6.09 14.20
C VAL A 748 35.58 -7.50 13.98
N ASP A 749 35.35 -8.43 14.91
CA ASP A 749 35.81 -9.83 14.82
C ASP A 749 35.21 -10.56 13.61
N ALA A 750 33.94 -10.27 13.30
CA ALA A 750 33.24 -10.75 12.11
C ALA A 750 33.68 -10.08 10.80
N LYS A 751 34.60 -9.09 10.86
CA LYS A 751 35.14 -8.34 9.71
C LYS A 751 34.07 -7.74 8.80
N LYS A 752 32.98 -7.26 9.40
CA LYS A 752 31.92 -6.56 8.68
C LYS A 752 32.47 -5.25 8.10
N THR A 753 32.00 -4.85 6.92
CA THR A 753 32.35 -3.57 6.26
C THR A 753 31.36 -2.45 6.58
N GLU A 754 30.21 -2.79 7.15
CA GLU A 754 29.18 -1.87 7.63
C GLU A 754 28.60 -2.36 8.96
N THR A 755 28.10 -1.41 9.74
CA THR A 755 27.34 -1.65 10.98
C THR A 755 26.42 -0.45 11.22
N GLY A 756 25.84 -0.30 12.41
CA GLY A 756 24.92 0.80 12.67
C GLY A 756 24.10 0.62 13.93
N CYS A 757 22.91 1.21 13.96
CA CYS A 757 21.92 0.98 15.00
C CYS A 757 20.56 0.62 14.40
N THR A 758 19.77 -0.12 15.16
CA THR A 758 18.40 -0.53 14.80
C THR A 758 17.43 -0.01 15.84
N VAL A 759 16.44 0.77 15.42
CA VAL A 759 15.24 1.01 16.23
C VAL A 759 14.16 0.04 15.79
N HIS A 760 13.64 -0.75 16.73
CA HIS A 760 12.64 -1.79 16.49
C HIS A 760 11.52 -1.72 17.53
N TYR A 761 10.36 -2.28 17.20
CA TYR A 761 9.31 -2.53 18.18
C TYR A 761 9.72 -3.69 19.09
N ILE A 762 9.32 -3.67 20.37
CA ILE A 762 9.59 -4.80 21.27
C ILE A 762 8.60 -5.95 21.01
N THR A 763 9.06 -7.18 21.26
CA THR A 763 8.26 -8.40 21.37
C THR A 763 8.62 -9.09 22.70
N GLU A 764 8.08 -10.28 22.98
CA GLU A 764 8.51 -11.07 24.16
C GLU A 764 9.93 -11.62 24.00
N GLU A 765 10.34 -11.90 22.76
CA GLU A 765 11.70 -12.28 22.40
C GLU A 765 12.61 -11.04 22.28
N VAL A 766 13.80 -11.14 22.85
CA VAL A 766 14.76 -10.03 22.92
C VAL A 766 15.31 -9.71 21.53
N ASP A 767 15.22 -8.44 21.13
CA ASP A 767 15.73 -7.91 19.86
C ASP A 767 15.18 -8.56 18.57
N ALA A 768 14.08 -9.33 18.66
CA ALA A 768 13.46 -10.02 17.53
C ALA A 768 12.24 -9.29 16.91
N GLY A 769 11.82 -8.17 17.51
CA GLY A 769 10.61 -7.46 17.08
C GLY A 769 10.77 -6.62 15.80
N PRO A 770 9.65 -6.20 15.16
CA PRO A 770 9.68 -5.55 13.85
C PRO A 770 10.55 -4.29 13.78
N ILE A 771 11.45 -4.24 12.80
CA ILE A 771 12.36 -3.10 12.57
C ILE A 771 11.56 -1.87 12.14
N ALA A 772 11.71 -0.76 12.87
CA ALA A 772 11.10 0.52 12.55
C ALA A 772 12.03 1.40 11.68
N VAL A 773 13.32 1.48 12.04
CA VAL A 773 14.39 2.23 11.34
C VAL A 773 15.73 1.55 11.55
N GLN A 774 16.58 1.52 10.53
CA GLN A 774 18.01 1.23 10.66
C GLN A 774 18.82 2.39 10.06
N LEU A 775 19.87 2.80 10.76
CA LEU A 775 20.87 3.74 10.26
C LEU A 775 22.24 3.05 10.24
N LYS A 776 22.97 3.19 9.13
CA LYS A 776 24.24 2.50 8.89
C LYS A 776 25.44 3.45 8.97
N CYS A 777 26.61 2.90 9.26
CA CYS A 777 27.92 3.54 9.15
C CYS A 777 28.98 2.52 8.68
N PRO A 778 30.07 2.98 8.03
CA PRO A 778 31.15 2.09 7.60
C PRO A 778 31.95 1.54 8.78
N VAL A 779 32.55 0.37 8.55
CA VAL A 779 33.58 -0.24 9.40
C VAL A 779 34.84 -0.41 8.55
N TYR A 780 35.92 0.23 8.99
CA TYR A 780 37.21 0.23 8.30
C TYR A 780 38.11 -0.90 8.83
N PRO A 781 39.06 -1.42 8.04
CA PRO A 781 39.97 -2.49 8.46
C PRO A 781 40.87 -2.18 9.67
N THR A 782 40.94 -0.91 10.10
CA THR A 782 41.75 -0.41 11.22
C THR A 782 40.95 -0.08 12.47
N ASP A 783 39.63 -0.34 12.47
CA ASP A 783 38.77 0.00 13.60
C ASP A 783 38.89 -0.95 14.80
N VAL A 784 38.56 -0.42 15.96
CA VAL A 784 38.41 -1.14 17.24
C VAL A 784 36.99 -0.93 17.76
N ALA A 785 36.55 -1.72 18.75
CA ALA A 785 35.21 -1.62 19.31
C ALA A 785 34.82 -0.19 19.75
N GLU A 786 35.78 0.57 20.30
CA GLU A 786 35.62 1.96 20.71
C GLU A 786 35.38 2.92 19.53
N SER A 787 36.09 2.76 18.40
CA SER A 787 35.93 3.65 17.24
C SER A 787 34.64 3.35 16.47
N VAL A 788 34.24 2.07 16.41
CA VAL A 788 32.90 1.67 15.94
C VAL A 788 31.81 2.26 16.82
N LYS A 789 31.91 2.09 18.14
CA LYS A 789 30.95 2.64 19.12
C LYS A 789 30.80 4.16 18.98
N ALA A 790 31.91 4.88 18.83
CA ALA A 790 31.91 6.33 18.65
C ALA A 790 31.18 6.79 17.37
N ARG A 791 31.15 5.97 16.30
CA ARG A 791 30.38 6.25 15.08
C ARG A 791 28.92 5.78 15.16
N VAL A 792 28.61 4.71 15.89
CA VAL A 792 27.23 4.20 16.06
C VAL A 792 26.42 5.07 17.02
N GLN A 793 27.00 5.49 18.15
CA GLN A 793 26.27 6.16 19.23
C GLN A 793 25.51 7.46 18.81
N PRO A 794 26.04 8.32 17.93
CA PRO A 794 25.29 9.48 17.42
C PRO A 794 24.06 9.10 16.57
N LEU A 795 24.07 7.92 15.92
CA LEU A 795 22.97 7.48 15.06
C LEU A 795 21.72 7.11 15.87
N GLU A 796 21.86 6.61 17.10
CA GLU A 796 20.73 6.14 17.92
C GLU A 796 19.64 7.22 18.11
N GLY A 797 20.05 8.46 18.38
CA GLY A 797 19.13 9.59 18.57
C GLY A 797 18.41 9.98 17.28
N ALA A 798 19.13 9.95 16.14
CA ALA A 798 18.54 10.19 14.83
C ALA A 798 17.57 9.05 14.43
N ALA A 799 17.94 7.79 14.68
CA ALA A 799 17.10 6.63 14.41
C ALA A 799 15.79 6.67 15.21
N PHE A 800 15.84 7.08 16.49
CA PHE A 800 14.62 7.33 17.28
C PHE A 800 13.77 8.45 16.68
N LEU A 801 14.37 9.58 16.31
CA LEU A 801 13.65 10.70 15.72
C LEU A 801 12.90 10.29 14.43
N TYR A 802 13.56 9.54 13.54
CA TYR A 802 12.93 8.97 12.35
C TYR A 802 11.82 7.97 12.71
N ALA A 803 12.04 7.08 13.69
CA ALA A 803 11.06 6.08 14.09
C ALA A 803 9.78 6.72 14.69
N ILE A 804 9.92 7.76 15.52
CA ILE A 804 8.79 8.52 16.08
C ILE A 804 8.04 9.25 14.96
N LYS A 805 8.75 9.98 14.09
CA LYS A 805 8.15 10.67 12.92
C LYS A 805 7.39 9.68 12.03
N ARG A 806 7.95 8.50 11.77
CA ARG A 806 7.33 7.42 11.00
C ARG A 806 6.08 6.87 11.70
N HIS A 807 6.15 6.57 13.00
CA HIS A 807 5.01 6.08 13.78
C HIS A 807 3.85 7.08 13.76
N GLN A 808 4.14 8.35 14.01
CA GLN A 808 3.17 9.44 14.01
C GLN A 808 2.48 9.60 12.64
N VAL A 809 3.24 9.60 11.54
CA VAL A 809 2.67 9.69 10.18
C VAL A 809 1.89 8.42 9.81
N HIS A 810 2.37 7.22 10.16
CA HIS A 810 1.65 5.97 9.91
C HIS A 810 0.30 5.93 10.63
N ALA A 811 0.26 6.32 11.90
CA ALA A 811 -0.98 6.46 12.67
C ALA A 811 -1.92 7.48 12.04
N TYR A 812 -1.42 8.65 11.64
CA TYR A 812 -2.21 9.67 10.94
C TYR A 812 -2.74 9.20 9.57
N LEU A 813 -1.96 8.41 8.82
CA LEU A 813 -2.37 7.80 7.56
C LEU A 813 -3.38 6.65 7.76
N GLY A 814 -3.52 6.10 8.97
CA GLY A 814 -4.34 4.92 9.23
C GLY A 814 -3.71 3.62 8.74
N LYS A 815 -2.38 3.57 8.57
CA LYS A 815 -1.64 2.35 8.23
C LYS A 815 -1.30 1.59 9.51
N THR A 816 -2.13 0.62 9.91
CA THR A 816 -1.68 -0.45 10.81
C THR A 816 -0.61 -1.29 10.14
N VAL A 817 0.38 -1.73 10.91
CA VAL A 817 1.32 -2.77 10.48
C VAL A 817 0.57 -4.10 10.51
N VAL A 818 0.68 -4.89 9.44
CA VAL A 818 0.07 -6.21 9.29
C VAL A 818 1.21 -7.24 9.32
N SER A 819 1.18 -8.13 10.30
CA SER A 819 2.11 -9.24 10.48
C SER A 819 1.63 -10.51 9.78
N TYR A 820 2.45 -11.57 9.77
CA TYR A 820 2.03 -12.88 9.28
C TYR A 820 0.95 -13.52 10.19
N ALA A 821 0.95 -13.19 11.49
CA ALA A 821 -0.13 -13.56 12.41
C ALA A 821 -1.45 -12.81 12.09
N ASP A 822 -1.39 -11.58 11.58
CA ASP A 822 -2.58 -10.87 11.09
C ASP A 822 -3.12 -11.42 9.75
N ALA A 823 -2.32 -12.22 9.04
CA ALA A 823 -2.78 -13.07 7.93
C ALA A 823 -3.38 -14.41 8.43
N GLY A 824 -3.44 -14.63 9.75
CA GLY A 824 -4.01 -15.80 10.39
C GLY A 824 -3.07 -17.01 10.48
N VAL A 825 -1.74 -16.80 10.46
CA VAL A 825 -0.76 -17.89 10.59
C VAL A 825 0.17 -17.70 11.79
N ASN A 826 0.20 -18.68 12.70
CA ASN A 826 0.91 -18.65 13.97
C ASN A 826 2.10 -19.63 14.02
N ILE A 827 3.29 -19.10 13.76
CA ILE A 827 4.57 -19.84 13.78
C ILE A 827 4.86 -20.44 15.16
N ASP A 828 4.51 -19.74 16.25
CA ASP A 828 4.76 -20.21 17.62
C ASP A 828 3.86 -21.41 17.98
N ALA A 829 2.62 -21.42 17.49
CA ALA A 829 1.71 -22.57 17.62
C ALA A 829 2.25 -23.80 16.86
N GLY A 830 2.79 -23.60 15.66
CA GLY A 830 3.47 -24.65 14.90
C GLY A 830 4.68 -25.22 15.65
N ASN A 831 5.55 -24.35 16.18
CA ASN A 831 6.70 -24.75 17.01
C ASN A 831 6.27 -25.51 18.28
N ALA A 832 5.21 -25.07 18.95
CA ALA A 832 4.66 -25.74 20.13
C ALA A 832 4.10 -27.13 19.80
N LEU A 833 3.42 -27.30 18.67
CA LEU A 833 2.96 -28.60 18.18
C LEU A 833 4.13 -29.55 17.98
N VAL A 834 5.18 -29.14 17.25
CA VAL A 834 6.37 -29.97 16.97
C VAL A 834 7.01 -30.50 18.26
N GLN A 835 7.14 -29.69 19.31
CA GLN A 835 7.69 -30.17 20.58
C GLN A 835 6.75 -31.16 21.29
N LYS A 836 5.43 -31.00 21.15
CA LYS A 836 4.42 -31.87 21.77
C LYS A 836 4.35 -33.26 21.11
N ILE A 837 4.49 -33.34 19.79
CA ILE A 837 4.36 -34.61 19.04
C ILE A 837 5.64 -35.47 18.99
N LYS A 838 6.82 -34.89 19.25
CA LYS A 838 8.12 -35.61 19.25
C LYS A 838 8.11 -36.95 20.01
N PRO A 839 7.57 -37.07 21.23
CA PRO A 839 7.52 -38.36 21.94
C PRO A 839 6.67 -39.41 21.22
N ALA A 840 5.58 -38.99 20.56
CA ALA A 840 4.72 -39.89 19.80
C ALA A 840 5.44 -40.42 18.56
N CYS A 841 6.06 -39.55 17.75
CA CYS A 841 6.84 -39.97 16.57
C CYS A 841 7.99 -40.89 16.96
N LYS A 842 8.76 -40.55 18.00
CA LYS A 842 9.88 -41.36 18.51
C LYS A 842 9.48 -42.75 19.03
N SER A 843 8.20 -42.98 19.33
CA SER A 843 7.70 -44.32 19.70
C SER A 843 7.49 -45.27 18.51
N THR A 844 7.70 -44.79 17.28
CA THR A 844 7.52 -45.54 16.02
C THR A 844 8.84 -46.05 15.40
N VAL A 845 9.97 -45.84 16.09
CA VAL A 845 11.32 -46.27 15.66
C VAL A 845 11.35 -47.73 15.25
N ARG A 846 12.01 -48.02 14.12
CA ARG A 846 12.22 -49.37 13.58
C ARG A 846 13.58 -49.50 12.88
N PRO A 847 14.07 -50.72 12.57
CA PRO A 847 15.26 -50.88 11.74
C PRO A 847 15.15 -50.09 10.42
N GLY A 848 16.19 -49.30 10.13
CA GLY A 848 16.26 -48.37 9.01
C GLY A 848 15.70 -46.97 9.28
N CYS A 849 15.17 -46.67 10.48
CA CYS A 849 14.42 -45.44 10.74
C CYS A 849 14.44 -45.00 12.23
N ASP A 850 15.06 -43.85 12.51
CA ASP A 850 15.18 -43.27 13.86
C ASP A 850 14.00 -42.34 14.26
N ALA A 851 13.05 -42.09 13.35
CA ALA A 851 11.80 -41.34 13.60
C ALA A 851 11.99 -39.97 14.33
N ASP A 852 13.04 -39.23 13.97
CA ASP A 852 13.36 -37.92 14.56
C ASP A 852 12.74 -36.75 13.76
N LEU A 853 12.27 -35.72 14.46
CA LEU A 853 11.58 -34.56 13.86
C LEU A 853 12.45 -33.31 13.91
N GLY A 854 12.74 -32.73 12.75
CA GLY A 854 13.43 -31.42 12.63
C GLY A 854 14.32 -31.23 11.40
N GLY A 855 14.47 -32.24 10.54
CA GLY A 855 15.09 -32.09 9.21
C GLY A 855 14.07 -31.77 8.12
N PHE A 856 14.50 -31.15 7.02
CA PHE A 856 13.68 -30.85 5.83
C PHE A 856 13.18 -32.10 5.04
N GLY A 857 13.34 -33.31 5.60
CA GLY A 857 12.88 -34.57 5.03
C GLY A 857 13.27 -35.76 5.91
N GLY A 858 12.42 -36.79 5.93
CA GLY A 858 12.69 -38.05 6.62
C GLY A 858 13.61 -38.97 5.80
N LEU A 859 14.42 -39.77 6.49
CA LEU A 859 15.37 -40.72 5.89
C LEU A 859 15.00 -42.15 6.26
N PHE A 860 15.19 -43.09 5.32
CA PHE A 860 15.03 -44.53 5.55
C PHE A 860 16.17 -45.33 4.92
N ASP A 861 16.88 -46.13 5.73
CA ASP A 861 17.94 -47.02 5.27
C ASP A 861 17.40 -48.43 5.02
N LEU A 862 17.26 -48.77 3.73
CA LEU A 862 16.81 -50.08 3.26
C LEU A 862 17.77 -51.22 3.63
N GLN A 863 19.09 -50.96 3.63
CA GLN A 863 20.08 -51.99 3.95
C GLN A 863 20.06 -52.29 5.45
N ALA A 864 19.98 -51.26 6.30
CA ALA A 864 19.83 -51.43 7.75
C ALA A 864 18.47 -52.07 8.13
N ALA A 865 17.44 -51.90 7.30
CA ALA A 865 16.15 -52.58 7.43
C ALA A 865 16.14 -54.03 6.89
N GLY A 866 17.24 -54.50 6.28
CA GLY A 866 17.41 -55.88 5.81
C GLY A 866 16.95 -56.16 4.37
N TYR A 867 16.73 -55.13 3.56
CA TYR A 867 16.33 -55.25 2.16
C TYR A 867 17.52 -55.28 1.19
N ASP A 868 17.35 -55.94 0.05
CA ASP A 868 18.38 -56.13 -0.98
C ASP A 868 17.99 -55.50 -2.34
N LYS A 869 18.88 -55.65 -3.33
CA LYS A 869 18.74 -55.15 -4.72
C LYS A 869 17.50 -55.66 -5.49
N ASP A 870 16.87 -56.74 -5.03
CA ASP A 870 15.70 -57.35 -5.67
C ASP A 870 14.38 -56.92 -5.01
N THR A 871 14.48 -55.97 -4.07
CA THR A 871 13.38 -55.20 -3.49
C THR A 871 12.91 -54.10 -4.45
N VAL A 872 11.61 -53.81 -4.45
CA VAL A 872 11.00 -52.60 -5.01
C VAL A 872 10.25 -51.85 -3.92
N LEU A 873 10.20 -50.52 -4.03
CA LEU A 873 9.39 -49.68 -3.17
C LEU A 873 7.98 -49.53 -3.75
N VAL A 874 6.99 -49.60 -2.87
CA VAL A 874 5.59 -49.32 -3.15
C VAL A 874 5.22 -48.06 -2.36
N ALA A 875 4.61 -47.08 -3.01
CA ALA A 875 4.12 -45.87 -2.37
C ALA A 875 2.59 -45.81 -2.47
N CYS A 876 1.94 -45.41 -1.40
CA CYS A 876 0.49 -45.24 -1.31
C CYS A 876 0.19 -43.86 -0.69
N THR A 877 -0.93 -43.26 -1.08
CA THR A 877 -1.41 -41.99 -0.54
C THR A 877 -2.93 -42.04 -0.44
N ASP A 878 -3.45 -41.74 0.74
CA ASP A 878 -4.90 -41.64 0.98
C ASP A 878 -5.20 -40.62 2.10
N GLY A 879 -6.49 -40.30 2.28
CA GLY A 879 -7.01 -39.45 3.34
C GLY A 879 -8.05 -40.15 4.21
N VAL A 880 -8.63 -39.40 5.15
CA VAL A 880 -9.75 -39.88 6.00
C VAL A 880 -11.12 -39.43 5.45
N GLY A 881 -11.14 -38.42 4.59
CA GLY A 881 -12.37 -37.90 3.98
C GLY A 881 -13.38 -37.37 5.01
N THR A 882 -14.67 -37.48 4.71
CA THR A 882 -15.72 -36.77 5.46
C THR A 882 -16.00 -37.31 6.86
N LYS A 883 -15.36 -38.41 7.29
CA LYS A 883 -15.31 -38.87 8.69
C LYS A 883 -14.65 -37.83 9.61
N LEU A 884 -13.70 -37.04 9.10
CA LEU A 884 -13.08 -35.92 9.82
C LEU A 884 -14.09 -34.92 10.37
N LYS A 885 -15.21 -34.69 9.68
CA LYS A 885 -16.22 -33.75 10.16
C LYS A 885 -16.98 -34.26 11.40
N ILE A 886 -17.08 -35.57 11.60
CA ILE A 886 -17.64 -36.14 12.84
C ILE A 886 -16.63 -35.95 13.99
N ALA A 887 -15.34 -36.21 13.76
CA ALA A 887 -14.27 -35.95 14.73
C ALA A 887 -14.22 -34.47 15.15
N GLN A 888 -14.36 -33.53 14.20
CA GLN A 888 -14.43 -32.09 14.46
C GLN A 888 -15.67 -31.67 15.26
N LEU A 889 -16.83 -32.26 14.98
CA LEU A 889 -18.08 -31.93 15.70
C LEU A 889 -18.12 -32.52 17.12
N THR A 890 -17.46 -33.66 17.35
CA THR A 890 -17.44 -34.36 18.65
C THR A 890 -16.21 -34.05 19.52
N GLY A 891 -15.19 -33.39 18.96
CA GLY A 891 -13.90 -33.16 19.64
C GLY A 891 -13.03 -34.41 19.81
N GLN A 892 -13.28 -35.47 19.04
CA GLN A 892 -12.61 -36.78 19.17
C GLN A 892 -11.62 -37.00 18.03
N HIS A 893 -10.40 -36.48 18.18
CA HIS A 893 -9.41 -36.42 17.10
C HIS A 893 -8.44 -37.62 17.04
N HIS A 894 -8.33 -38.40 18.12
CA HIS A 894 -7.31 -39.45 18.25
C HIS A 894 -7.54 -40.68 17.35
N THR A 895 -8.79 -41.03 17.01
CA THR A 895 -9.10 -42.20 16.17
C THR A 895 -8.81 -41.96 14.69
N VAL A 896 -9.04 -40.74 14.19
CA VAL A 896 -8.86 -40.42 12.76
C VAL A 896 -7.39 -40.44 12.32
N GLY A 897 -6.44 -40.30 13.24
CA GLY A 897 -5.03 -40.55 12.94
C GLY A 897 -4.74 -42.04 12.63
N ILE A 898 -5.42 -42.96 13.34
CA ILE A 898 -5.32 -44.40 13.07
C ILE A 898 -6.00 -44.72 11.72
N ASP A 899 -7.16 -44.12 11.43
CA ASP A 899 -7.82 -44.23 10.13
C ASP A 899 -6.89 -43.83 8.97
N LEU A 900 -6.20 -42.69 9.08
CA LEU A 900 -5.30 -42.18 8.04
C LEU A 900 -4.19 -43.19 7.69
N VAL A 901 -3.57 -43.78 8.73
CA VAL A 901 -2.57 -44.83 8.54
C VAL A 901 -3.21 -46.08 7.97
N ALA A 902 -4.36 -46.52 8.50
CA ALA A 902 -5.04 -47.73 8.08
C ALA A 902 -5.40 -47.75 6.59
N MET A 903 -5.93 -46.63 6.08
CA MET A 903 -6.25 -46.48 4.65
C MET A 903 -5.01 -46.72 3.78
N SER A 904 -3.89 -46.06 4.10
CA SER A 904 -2.66 -46.16 3.29
C SER A 904 -1.91 -47.50 3.47
N VAL A 905 -1.78 -48.01 4.70
CA VAL A 905 -0.97 -49.23 4.96
C VAL A 905 -1.67 -50.49 4.46
N ASN A 906 -3.00 -50.53 4.50
CA ASN A 906 -3.76 -51.68 3.98
C ASN A 906 -3.73 -51.70 2.44
N ASP A 907 -3.83 -50.55 1.77
CA ASP A 907 -3.70 -50.44 0.30
C ASP A 907 -2.27 -50.76 -0.20
N LEU A 908 -1.26 -50.41 0.60
CA LEU A 908 0.12 -50.85 0.37
C LEU A 908 0.28 -52.37 0.58
N LEU A 909 -0.36 -52.93 1.60
CA LEU A 909 -0.31 -54.34 1.95
C LEU A 909 -0.93 -55.23 0.85
N VAL A 910 -1.96 -54.77 0.13
CA VAL A 910 -2.53 -55.55 -0.99
C VAL A 910 -1.59 -55.74 -2.17
N GLN A 911 -0.53 -54.93 -2.30
CA GLN A 911 0.57 -55.13 -3.26
C GLN A 911 1.60 -56.17 -2.76
N GLY A 912 1.40 -56.74 -1.56
CA GLY A 912 2.34 -57.67 -0.92
C GLY A 912 3.46 -56.98 -0.15
N ALA A 913 3.42 -55.65 -0.02
CA ALA A 913 4.50 -54.88 0.59
C ALA A 913 4.41 -54.78 2.12
N GLU A 914 5.58 -54.80 2.76
CA GLU A 914 5.73 -54.44 4.17
C GLU A 914 5.79 -52.91 4.29
N PRO A 915 4.91 -52.26 5.07
CA PRO A 915 5.03 -50.84 5.38
C PRO A 915 6.40 -50.53 6.02
N LEU A 916 7.10 -49.51 5.53
CA LEU A 916 8.38 -49.05 6.06
C LEU A 916 8.23 -47.76 6.86
N PHE A 917 7.73 -46.72 6.21
CA PHE A 917 7.57 -45.41 6.82
C PHE A 917 6.32 -44.68 6.36
N PHE A 918 5.93 -43.70 7.16
CA PHE A 918 4.76 -42.85 6.97
C PHE A 918 5.15 -41.38 7.07
N LEU A 919 4.51 -40.55 6.26
CA LEU A 919 4.51 -39.10 6.35
C LEU A 919 3.07 -38.60 6.42
N ASP A 920 2.80 -37.58 7.22
CA ASP A 920 1.48 -36.95 7.33
C ASP A 920 1.45 -35.50 6.83
N TYR A 921 0.28 -35.07 6.38
CA TYR A 921 0.00 -33.69 5.98
C TYR A 921 -1.29 -33.25 6.67
N TYR A 922 -1.14 -32.35 7.65
CA TYR A 922 -2.23 -31.76 8.42
C TYR A 922 -2.45 -30.33 7.94
N ALA A 923 -3.59 -30.06 7.30
CA ALA A 923 -3.96 -28.71 6.86
C ALA A 923 -5.16 -28.20 7.66
N CYS A 924 -5.13 -26.96 8.15
CA CYS A 924 -6.20 -26.39 8.98
C CYS A 924 -6.49 -24.91 8.71
N GLY A 925 -7.67 -24.44 9.09
CA GLY A 925 -8.03 -23.02 8.98
C GLY A 925 -7.38 -22.17 10.07
N ALA A 926 -7.35 -22.69 11.29
CA ALA A 926 -6.65 -22.16 12.46
C ALA A 926 -6.09 -23.32 13.29
N LEU A 927 -4.84 -23.21 13.76
CA LEU A 927 -4.11 -24.31 14.37
C LEU A 927 -4.47 -24.51 15.85
N ASP A 928 -5.31 -25.50 16.13
CA ASP A 928 -5.47 -26.05 17.49
C ASP A 928 -4.38 -27.09 17.78
N VAL A 929 -3.38 -26.69 18.57
CA VAL A 929 -2.23 -27.51 19.02
C VAL A 929 -2.66 -28.73 19.87
N THR A 930 -3.89 -28.76 20.39
CA THR A 930 -4.46 -29.92 21.08
C THR A 930 -5.10 -30.90 20.12
N ALA A 931 -5.96 -30.42 19.22
CA ALA A 931 -6.57 -31.28 18.19
C ALA A 931 -5.51 -31.90 17.27
N ALA A 932 -4.58 -31.08 16.76
CA ALA A 932 -3.50 -31.54 15.89
C ALA A 932 -2.59 -32.57 16.57
N ALA A 933 -2.22 -32.35 17.84
CA ALA A 933 -1.42 -33.33 18.58
C ALA A 933 -2.15 -34.65 18.78
N GLN A 934 -3.46 -34.63 19.09
CA GLN A 934 -4.26 -35.86 19.20
C GLN A 934 -4.33 -36.63 17.88
N VAL A 935 -4.44 -35.94 16.73
CA VAL A 935 -4.37 -36.60 15.41
C VAL A 935 -3.02 -37.28 15.23
N VAL A 936 -1.90 -36.58 15.47
CA VAL A 936 -0.54 -37.14 15.30
C VAL A 936 -0.26 -38.27 16.29
N GLU A 937 -0.76 -38.20 17.52
CA GLU A 937 -0.73 -39.30 18.50
C GLU A 937 -1.47 -40.55 17.96
N GLY A 938 -2.60 -40.35 17.28
CA GLY A 938 -3.34 -41.39 16.55
C GLY A 938 -2.58 -41.95 15.35
N ILE A 939 -1.91 -41.11 14.56
CA ILE A 939 -1.06 -41.54 13.44
C ILE A 939 0.11 -42.38 13.98
N ALA A 940 0.75 -41.96 15.07
CA ALA A 940 1.80 -42.72 15.72
C ALA A 940 1.29 -44.08 16.25
N GLU A 941 0.05 -44.16 16.77
CA GLU A 941 -0.56 -45.44 17.14
C GLU A 941 -0.82 -46.33 15.93
N GLY A 942 -1.37 -45.79 14.83
CA GLY A 942 -1.52 -46.51 13.57
C GLY A 942 -0.18 -47.06 13.08
N CYS A 943 0.89 -46.27 13.16
CA CYS A 943 2.25 -46.66 12.80
C CYS A 943 2.79 -47.80 13.69
N ARG A 944 2.52 -47.79 15.00
CA ARG A 944 2.85 -48.91 15.92
C ARG A 944 2.03 -50.18 15.63
N GLN A 945 0.80 -50.04 15.11
CA GLN A 945 -0.03 -51.17 14.69
C GLN A 945 0.43 -51.78 13.36
N SER A 946 0.86 -50.97 12.40
CA SER A 946 1.41 -51.40 11.10
C SER A 946 2.90 -51.76 11.12
N ALA A 947 3.62 -51.37 12.18
CA ALA A 947 5.08 -51.46 12.30
C ALA A 947 5.86 -50.60 11.27
N CYS A 948 5.30 -49.47 10.82
CA CYS A 948 6.06 -48.44 10.09
C CYS A 948 6.54 -47.32 11.03
N GLY A 949 7.58 -46.59 10.61
CA GLY A 949 8.05 -45.39 11.30
C GLY A 949 7.37 -44.12 10.80
N LEU A 950 6.95 -43.24 11.71
CA LEU A 950 6.47 -41.89 11.40
C LEU A 950 7.68 -40.95 11.34
N ILE A 951 8.13 -40.58 10.13
CA ILE A 951 9.46 -39.97 9.91
C ILE A 951 9.44 -38.48 9.58
N GLY A 952 8.27 -37.86 9.63
CA GLY A 952 8.07 -36.46 9.28
C GLY A 952 6.66 -36.20 8.79
N GLY A 953 6.35 -34.93 8.59
CA GLY A 953 5.07 -34.47 8.10
C GLY A 953 5.06 -32.95 8.02
N GLU A 954 3.97 -32.39 7.52
CA GLU A 954 3.79 -30.94 7.36
C GLU A 954 2.51 -30.47 8.06
N THR A 955 2.55 -29.30 8.69
CA THR A 955 1.38 -28.69 9.34
C THR A 955 1.13 -27.31 8.73
N ALA A 956 0.11 -27.21 7.87
CA ALA A 956 -0.18 -26.03 7.07
C ALA A 956 -1.43 -25.28 7.57
N GLU A 957 -1.23 -24.09 8.14
CA GLU A 957 -2.31 -23.18 8.50
C GLU A 957 -2.70 -22.31 7.30
N MET A 958 -3.92 -22.50 6.79
CA MET A 958 -4.43 -21.90 5.55
C MET A 958 -5.85 -21.32 5.76
N PRO A 959 -5.96 -20.17 6.48
CA PRO A 959 -7.25 -19.57 6.87
C PRO A 959 -8.14 -19.09 5.70
N SER A 960 -7.60 -19.00 4.49
CA SER A 960 -8.35 -18.70 3.27
C SER A 960 -8.88 -19.93 2.53
N MET A 961 -8.44 -21.13 2.91
CA MET A 961 -8.81 -22.42 2.30
C MET A 961 -9.75 -23.24 3.21
N TYR A 962 -9.47 -23.24 4.52
CA TYR A 962 -10.24 -23.96 5.54
C TYR A 962 -10.85 -22.99 6.54
N HIS A 963 -12.02 -23.32 7.11
CA HIS A 963 -12.79 -22.38 7.95
C HIS A 963 -12.66 -22.68 9.45
N GLY A 964 -12.06 -21.75 10.21
CA GLY A 964 -11.93 -21.89 11.66
C GLY A 964 -11.14 -23.15 12.04
N GLY A 965 -11.66 -23.93 13.00
CA GLY A 965 -11.03 -25.19 13.44
C GLY A 965 -11.18 -26.37 12.49
N ASP A 966 -11.70 -26.18 11.27
CA ASP A 966 -11.73 -27.24 10.27
C ASP A 966 -10.30 -27.60 9.80
N TYR A 967 -10.06 -28.89 9.69
CA TYR A 967 -8.81 -29.47 9.20
C TYR A 967 -9.04 -30.64 8.24
N ASP A 968 -8.02 -30.97 7.47
CA ASP A 968 -7.98 -32.06 6.50
C ASP A 968 -6.66 -32.82 6.61
N LEU A 969 -6.69 -34.11 6.28
CA LEU A 969 -5.58 -35.04 6.48
C LEU A 969 -5.26 -35.82 5.20
N ALA A 970 -4.00 -35.78 4.78
CA ALA A 970 -3.44 -36.71 3.80
C ALA A 970 -2.26 -37.48 4.41
N GLY A 971 -2.13 -38.75 4.05
CA GLY A 971 -1.11 -39.66 4.56
C GLY A 971 -0.36 -40.32 3.42
N PHE A 972 0.95 -40.48 3.56
CA PHE A 972 1.83 -41.03 2.54
C PHE A 972 2.60 -42.19 3.14
N CYS A 973 2.30 -43.40 2.71
CA CYS A 973 2.96 -44.61 3.19
C CYS A 973 3.91 -45.15 2.12
N VAL A 974 5.14 -45.47 2.50
CA VAL A 974 6.10 -46.17 1.65
C VAL A 974 6.43 -47.53 2.26
N GLY A 975 6.49 -48.54 1.41
CA GLY A 975 6.70 -49.94 1.78
C GLY A 975 7.64 -50.65 0.83
N ALA A 976 8.02 -51.87 1.16
CA ALA A 976 8.94 -52.68 0.37
C ALA A 976 8.44 -54.11 0.14
N VAL A 977 8.69 -54.63 -1.07
CA VAL A 977 8.41 -56.03 -1.45
C VAL A 977 9.51 -56.53 -2.39
N HIS A 978 9.87 -57.82 -2.32
CA HIS A 978 10.71 -58.43 -3.35
C HIS A 978 9.89 -58.63 -4.63
N LYS A 979 10.49 -58.36 -5.79
CA LYS A 979 9.81 -58.42 -7.11
C LYS A 979 9.02 -59.72 -7.35
N ALA A 980 9.53 -60.86 -6.87
CA ALA A 980 8.90 -62.17 -7.01
C ALA A 980 7.68 -62.42 -6.09
N LYS A 981 7.37 -61.50 -5.16
CA LYS A 981 6.25 -61.57 -4.21
C LYS A 981 5.27 -60.40 -4.36
N LEU A 982 5.42 -59.58 -5.40
CA LEU A 982 4.47 -58.51 -5.73
C LEU A 982 3.10 -59.14 -6.05
N LEU A 983 2.04 -58.62 -5.42
CA LEU A 983 0.66 -59.03 -5.65
C LEU A 983 -0.02 -58.09 -6.67
N PRO A 984 -1.08 -58.55 -7.38
CA PRO A 984 -1.60 -59.92 -7.38
C PRO A 984 -0.71 -60.89 -8.16
N LEU A 985 -0.52 -62.09 -7.60
CA LEU A 985 -0.05 -63.26 -8.34
C LEU A 985 -1.21 -63.87 -9.14
N PRO A 986 -0.95 -64.75 -10.13
CA PRO A 986 -2.00 -65.40 -10.90
C PRO A 986 -3.06 -66.09 -10.01
N VAL A 987 -4.29 -65.60 -10.15
CA VAL A 987 -5.52 -66.14 -9.59
C VAL A 987 -6.08 -67.18 -10.57
N HIS A 988 -6.75 -68.21 -10.05
CA HIS A 988 -7.27 -69.34 -10.80
C HIS A 988 -8.69 -69.69 -10.34
N HIS A 989 -9.50 -70.24 -11.25
CA HIS A 989 -10.81 -70.79 -10.90
C HIS A 989 -10.68 -71.87 -9.81
N GLY A 990 -11.53 -71.77 -8.80
CA GLY A 990 -11.52 -72.65 -7.62
C GLY A 990 -10.67 -72.13 -6.46
N ASP A 991 -9.85 -71.09 -6.62
CA ASP A 991 -9.19 -70.42 -5.49
C ASP A 991 -10.21 -69.95 -4.45
N VAL A 992 -9.82 -70.01 -3.18
CA VAL A 992 -10.72 -69.75 -2.05
C VAL A 992 -10.69 -68.27 -1.68
N VAL A 993 -11.88 -67.67 -1.59
CA VAL A 993 -12.07 -66.28 -1.18
C VAL A 993 -12.36 -66.24 0.31
N LEU A 994 -11.46 -65.61 1.07
CA LEU A 994 -11.55 -65.40 2.52
C LEU A 994 -11.80 -63.92 2.81
N GLY A 995 -12.58 -63.64 3.86
CA GLY A 995 -12.85 -62.28 4.35
C GLY A 995 -12.38 -62.10 5.79
N LEU A 996 -11.66 -61.03 6.08
CA LEU A 996 -11.34 -60.62 7.45
C LEU A 996 -12.33 -59.53 7.88
N PRO A 997 -12.92 -59.63 9.09
CA PRO A 997 -13.92 -58.67 9.54
C PRO A 997 -13.33 -57.29 9.82
N SER A 998 -14.10 -56.25 9.49
CA SER A 998 -13.84 -54.85 9.85
C SER A 998 -14.21 -54.57 11.30
N ALA A 999 -13.57 -53.58 11.93
CA ALA A 999 -13.98 -53.09 13.25
C ALA A 999 -15.31 -52.30 13.21
N GLY A 1000 -15.63 -51.70 12.07
CA GLY A 1000 -16.84 -50.89 11.85
C GLY A 1000 -16.90 -50.40 10.41
N LEU A 1001 -17.41 -49.19 10.19
CA LEU A 1001 -17.34 -48.49 8.91
C LEU A 1001 -15.90 -48.00 8.64
N HIS A 1002 -15.33 -48.38 7.50
CA HIS A 1002 -14.09 -47.79 7.00
C HIS A 1002 -14.31 -46.32 6.57
N SER A 1003 -13.26 -45.50 6.54
CA SER A 1003 -13.33 -44.03 6.31
C SER A 1003 -14.17 -43.55 5.11
N ASN A 1004 -14.33 -44.39 4.09
CA ASN A 1004 -15.09 -44.05 2.89
C ASN A 1004 -16.60 -44.27 3.08
N GLY A 1005 -17.42 -43.48 2.36
CA GLY A 1005 -18.88 -43.52 2.47
C GLY A 1005 -19.48 -42.63 3.58
N TYR A 1006 -18.66 -41.97 4.41
CA TYR A 1006 -19.14 -41.12 5.51
C TYR A 1006 -20.01 -39.93 5.08
N SER A 1007 -19.93 -39.50 3.82
CA SER A 1007 -20.85 -38.48 3.27
C SER A 1007 -22.31 -38.98 3.26
N LEU A 1008 -22.54 -40.26 2.96
CA LEU A 1008 -23.86 -40.88 3.05
C LEU A 1008 -24.24 -41.14 4.52
N VAL A 1009 -23.30 -41.63 5.35
CA VAL A 1009 -23.53 -41.84 6.79
C VAL A 1009 -24.04 -40.57 7.46
N ARG A 1010 -23.33 -39.44 7.29
CA ARG A 1010 -23.73 -38.12 7.82
C ARG A 1010 -25.12 -37.71 7.32
N LYS A 1011 -25.40 -37.91 6.03
CA LYS A 1011 -26.72 -37.61 5.46
C LYS A 1011 -27.84 -38.46 6.08
N LEU A 1012 -27.55 -39.71 6.45
CA LEU A 1012 -28.49 -40.60 7.13
C LEU A 1012 -28.66 -40.27 8.62
N VAL A 1013 -27.63 -39.75 9.29
CA VAL A 1013 -27.76 -39.15 10.64
C VAL A 1013 -28.72 -37.95 10.60
N ASP A 1014 -28.58 -37.06 9.61
CA ASP A 1014 -29.50 -35.94 9.40
C ASP A 1014 -30.94 -36.43 9.14
N VAL A 1015 -31.13 -37.46 8.30
CA VAL A 1015 -32.45 -38.05 7.98
C VAL A 1015 -33.09 -38.73 9.20
N ALA A 1016 -32.28 -39.35 10.06
CA ALA A 1016 -32.73 -39.92 11.33
C ALA A 1016 -33.00 -38.84 12.40
N ASN A 1017 -32.66 -37.57 12.14
CA ASN A 1017 -32.76 -36.45 13.08
C ASN A 1017 -32.05 -36.75 14.43
N LEU A 1018 -30.84 -37.31 14.36
CA LEU A 1018 -29.97 -37.60 15.50
C LEU A 1018 -28.80 -36.60 15.56
N THR A 1019 -28.26 -36.40 16.76
CA THR A 1019 -26.95 -35.73 16.96
C THR A 1019 -25.89 -36.77 17.31
N TYR A 1020 -24.60 -36.43 17.20
CA TYR A 1020 -23.52 -37.39 17.46
C TYR A 1020 -23.39 -37.73 18.95
N GLU A 1021 -23.92 -36.90 19.85
CA GLU A 1021 -23.94 -37.10 21.30
C GLU A 1021 -25.14 -37.96 21.74
N ALA A 1022 -26.08 -38.25 20.85
CA ALA A 1022 -27.21 -39.13 21.14
C ALA A 1022 -26.74 -40.57 21.39
N PRO A 1023 -27.44 -41.36 22.22
CA PRO A 1023 -27.16 -42.78 22.39
C PRO A 1023 -27.18 -43.52 21.04
N CYS A 1024 -26.18 -44.34 20.80
CA CYS A 1024 -26.03 -45.10 19.56
C CYS A 1024 -27.24 -46.04 19.35
N PRO A 1025 -27.99 -45.96 18.23
CA PRO A 1025 -29.24 -46.71 18.04
C PRO A 1025 -29.11 -48.23 18.08
N TRP A 1026 -27.90 -48.77 17.87
CA TRP A 1026 -27.60 -50.21 17.94
C TRP A 1026 -26.73 -50.60 19.14
N GLU A 1027 -26.17 -49.65 19.87
CA GLU A 1027 -25.33 -49.90 21.06
C GLU A 1027 -25.50 -48.78 22.11
N PRO A 1028 -26.64 -48.74 22.83
CA PRO A 1028 -27.04 -47.58 23.66
C PRO A 1028 -26.12 -47.22 24.84
N THR A 1029 -25.05 -47.99 25.08
CA THR A 1029 -23.99 -47.70 26.06
C THR A 1029 -22.91 -46.75 25.53
N THR A 1030 -22.90 -46.48 24.22
CA THR A 1030 -21.99 -45.53 23.55
C THR A 1030 -22.80 -44.42 22.87
N THR A 1031 -22.16 -43.29 22.58
CA THR A 1031 -22.74 -42.25 21.71
C THR A 1031 -22.64 -42.66 20.24
N LEU A 1032 -23.52 -42.11 19.40
CA LEU A 1032 -23.49 -42.31 17.96
C LEU A 1032 -22.15 -41.87 17.36
N GLY A 1033 -21.58 -40.77 17.86
CA GLY A 1033 -20.28 -40.23 17.48
C GLY A 1033 -19.13 -41.18 17.79
N GLU A 1034 -19.04 -41.71 19.02
CA GLU A 1034 -18.01 -42.69 19.40
C GLU A 1034 -18.07 -43.94 18.51
N ASN A 1035 -19.27 -44.50 18.31
CA ASN A 1035 -19.43 -45.72 17.49
C ASN A 1035 -19.06 -45.48 16.02
N LEU A 1036 -19.48 -44.34 15.46
CA LEU A 1036 -19.09 -43.89 14.10
C LEU A 1036 -17.62 -43.42 14.01
N LEU A 1037 -16.91 -43.24 15.12
CA LEU A 1037 -15.47 -42.91 15.12
C LEU A 1037 -14.58 -44.12 15.43
N THR A 1038 -15.15 -45.33 15.50
CA THR A 1038 -14.40 -46.59 15.53
C THR A 1038 -13.34 -46.61 14.41
N PRO A 1039 -12.05 -46.81 14.71
CA PRO A 1039 -11.00 -46.80 13.69
C PRO A 1039 -11.14 -47.91 12.65
N THR A 1040 -10.75 -47.59 11.41
CA THR A 1040 -10.49 -48.56 10.34
C THR A 1040 -9.40 -49.54 10.80
N ARG A 1041 -9.62 -50.84 10.62
CA ARG A 1041 -8.74 -51.89 11.17
C ARG A 1041 -7.45 -52.00 10.35
N ILE A 1042 -6.31 -52.07 11.02
CA ILE A 1042 -4.99 -52.30 10.39
C ILE A 1042 -4.71 -53.80 10.35
N TYR A 1043 -4.51 -54.37 9.16
CA TYR A 1043 -4.37 -55.83 8.96
C TYR A 1043 -2.92 -56.33 8.86
N VAL A 1044 -1.93 -55.43 8.91
CA VAL A 1044 -0.52 -55.73 8.62
C VAL A 1044 0.03 -56.88 9.49
N LYS A 1045 -0.17 -56.85 10.81
CA LYS A 1045 0.34 -57.89 11.73
C LYS A 1045 -0.25 -59.28 11.45
N ALA A 1046 -1.49 -59.36 10.98
CA ALA A 1046 -2.17 -60.61 10.66
C ALA A 1046 -1.71 -61.21 9.31
N LEU A 1047 -1.57 -60.37 8.28
CA LEU A 1047 -1.37 -60.83 6.90
C LEU A 1047 0.10 -60.88 6.47
N LEU A 1048 0.96 -60.00 7.00
CA LEU A 1048 2.39 -59.99 6.64
C LEU A 1048 3.11 -61.34 6.87
N PRO A 1049 2.82 -62.13 7.93
CA PRO A 1049 3.37 -63.48 8.07
C PRO A 1049 2.96 -64.44 6.93
N LEU A 1050 1.76 -64.27 6.35
CA LEU A 1050 1.28 -65.09 5.23
C LEU A 1050 1.95 -64.68 3.91
N LEU A 1051 2.13 -63.37 3.70
CA LEU A 1051 2.89 -62.82 2.56
C LEU A 1051 4.33 -63.31 2.57
N LYS A 1052 4.98 -63.30 3.75
CA LYS A 1052 6.35 -63.82 3.91
C LYS A 1052 6.44 -65.31 3.58
N GLN A 1053 5.42 -66.10 3.92
CA GLN A 1053 5.30 -67.52 3.56
C GLN A 1053 4.85 -67.79 2.10
N GLY A 1054 4.35 -66.79 1.37
CA GLY A 1054 3.89 -66.96 -0.02
C GLY A 1054 2.53 -67.69 -0.16
N LEU A 1055 1.68 -67.65 0.87
CA LEU A 1055 0.42 -68.41 0.90
C LEU A 1055 -0.74 -67.71 0.15
N VAL A 1056 -0.59 -66.43 -0.19
CA VAL A 1056 -1.63 -65.55 -0.71
C VAL A 1056 -1.41 -65.28 -2.20
N ARG A 1057 -2.48 -65.34 -3.01
CA ARG A 1057 -2.44 -64.97 -4.43
C ARG A 1057 -2.83 -63.53 -4.70
N ALA A 1058 -3.84 -63.02 -4.01
CA ALA A 1058 -4.33 -61.66 -4.18
C ALA A 1058 -5.04 -61.18 -2.90
N MET A 1059 -5.14 -59.86 -2.70
CA MET A 1059 -5.90 -59.26 -1.60
C MET A 1059 -6.60 -57.99 -2.07
N ALA A 1060 -7.75 -57.66 -1.46
CA ALA A 1060 -8.46 -56.41 -1.72
C ALA A 1060 -8.87 -55.76 -0.39
N HIS A 1061 -8.38 -54.56 -0.14
CA HIS A 1061 -8.82 -53.73 0.98
C HIS A 1061 -10.17 -53.13 0.59
N ILE A 1062 -11.18 -53.34 1.44
CA ILE A 1062 -12.56 -53.02 1.08
C ILE A 1062 -12.88 -51.62 1.61
N THR A 1063 -12.85 -50.63 0.72
CA THR A 1063 -13.04 -49.21 1.05
C THR A 1063 -14.16 -48.59 0.21
N GLY A 1064 -13.91 -47.49 -0.49
CA GLY A 1064 -14.86 -46.88 -1.43
C GLY A 1064 -15.07 -47.81 -2.63
N GLY A 1065 -16.32 -47.96 -3.06
CA GLY A 1065 -16.69 -48.98 -4.04
C GLY A 1065 -17.00 -50.36 -3.44
N GLY A 1066 -16.83 -50.51 -2.11
CA GLY A 1066 -17.31 -51.66 -1.34
C GLY A 1066 -16.78 -53.00 -1.85
N LEU A 1067 -17.55 -54.08 -1.67
CA LEU A 1067 -17.19 -55.40 -2.18
C LEU A 1067 -17.23 -55.44 -3.72
N LEU A 1068 -18.15 -54.69 -4.32
CA LEU A 1068 -18.44 -54.74 -5.77
C LEU A 1068 -17.32 -54.16 -6.65
N GLU A 1069 -16.61 -53.12 -6.20
CA GLU A 1069 -15.56 -52.46 -7.01
C GLU A 1069 -14.13 -52.69 -6.49
N ASN A 1070 -13.93 -53.16 -5.24
CA ASN A 1070 -12.58 -53.43 -4.72
C ASN A 1070 -12.06 -54.82 -5.09
N ILE A 1071 -12.89 -55.87 -5.01
CA ILE A 1071 -12.45 -57.23 -5.35
C ILE A 1071 -12.03 -57.36 -6.82
N PRO A 1072 -12.74 -56.77 -7.81
CA PRO A 1072 -12.32 -56.84 -9.21
C PRO A 1072 -10.94 -56.25 -9.51
N ARG A 1073 -10.40 -55.36 -8.66
CA ARG A 1073 -9.07 -54.74 -8.86
C ARG A 1073 -7.92 -55.74 -8.83
N VAL A 1074 -8.16 -56.97 -8.36
CA VAL A 1074 -7.17 -58.05 -8.26
C VAL A 1074 -7.58 -59.35 -8.97
N LEU A 1075 -8.57 -59.26 -9.87
CA LEU A 1075 -9.00 -60.34 -10.76
C LEU A 1075 -8.62 -60.03 -12.21
N ALA A 1076 -8.46 -61.06 -13.05
CA ALA A 1076 -8.44 -60.84 -14.50
C ALA A 1076 -9.85 -60.57 -15.03
N ASP A 1077 -9.97 -59.94 -16.21
CA ASP A 1077 -11.28 -59.66 -16.84
C ASP A 1077 -12.13 -60.91 -17.09
N THR A 1078 -11.51 -62.08 -17.18
CA THR A 1078 -12.11 -63.41 -17.35
C THR A 1078 -12.68 -64.02 -16.08
N ASP A 1079 -12.36 -63.44 -14.92
CA ASP A 1079 -12.57 -64.07 -13.61
C ASP A 1079 -13.61 -63.28 -12.80
N ALA A 1080 -14.37 -64.00 -12.00
CA ALA A 1080 -15.33 -63.45 -11.05
C ALA A 1080 -15.17 -64.15 -9.69
N VAL A 1081 -15.70 -63.56 -8.62
CA VAL A 1081 -15.90 -64.24 -7.34
C VAL A 1081 -17.39 -64.51 -7.11
N GLU A 1082 -17.68 -65.69 -6.62
CA GLU A 1082 -18.99 -66.05 -6.10
C GLU A 1082 -18.93 -66.03 -4.57
N ILE A 1083 -19.73 -65.16 -3.95
CA ILE A 1083 -19.75 -64.90 -2.51
C ILE A 1083 -21.07 -65.43 -1.93
N ASP A 1084 -20.98 -66.29 -0.92
CA ASP A 1084 -22.12 -66.74 -0.12
C ASP A 1084 -22.48 -65.67 0.92
N SER A 1085 -23.56 -64.95 0.68
CA SER A 1085 -24.06 -63.89 1.58
C SER A 1085 -24.47 -64.42 2.95
N ALA A 1086 -24.69 -65.72 3.11
CA ALA A 1086 -24.98 -66.36 4.40
C ALA A 1086 -23.73 -66.73 5.21
N ALA A 1087 -22.52 -66.58 4.66
CA ALA A 1087 -21.28 -66.97 5.32
C ALA A 1087 -20.86 -66.02 6.47
N TRP A 1088 -21.43 -64.83 6.57
CA TRP A 1088 -21.25 -63.90 7.68
C TRP A 1088 -22.51 -63.08 7.94
N ARG A 1089 -22.54 -62.41 9.10
CA ARG A 1089 -23.58 -61.43 9.44
C ARG A 1089 -22.96 -60.03 9.48
N LEU A 1090 -23.65 -59.06 8.89
CA LEU A 1090 -23.21 -57.67 8.88
C LEU A 1090 -23.33 -57.07 10.31
N PRO A 1091 -22.37 -56.24 10.75
CA PRO A 1091 -22.49 -55.48 11.98
C PRO A 1091 -23.75 -54.59 12.02
N PRO A 1092 -24.34 -54.33 13.21
CA PRO A 1092 -25.63 -53.64 13.34
C PRO A 1092 -25.71 -52.25 12.68
N VAL A 1093 -24.59 -51.53 12.59
CA VAL A 1093 -24.50 -50.23 11.89
C VAL A 1093 -24.97 -50.30 10.43
N PHE A 1094 -24.68 -51.39 9.71
CA PHE A 1094 -25.12 -51.55 8.31
C PHE A 1094 -26.63 -51.82 8.23
N GLY A 1095 -27.20 -52.53 9.20
CA GLY A 1095 -28.65 -52.73 9.33
C GLY A 1095 -29.37 -51.41 9.61
N TRP A 1096 -28.81 -50.57 10.46
CA TRP A 1096 -29.31 -49.22 10.73
C TRP A 1096 -29.23 -48.32 9.48
N LEU A 1097 -28.07 -48.25 8.81
CA LEU A 1097 -27.90 -47.47 7.57
C LEU A 1097 -28.91 -47.88 6.48
N ARG A 1098 -29.10 -49.19 6.28
CA ARG A 1098 -30.10 -49.73 5.35
C ARG A 1098 -31.52 -49.35 5.75
N SER A 1099 -31.86 -49.48 7.03
CA SER A 1099 -33.19 -49.15 7.55
C SER A 1099 -33.54 -47.67 7.46
N VAL A 1100 -32.58 -46.77 7.72
CA VAL A 1100 -32.79 -45.31 7.69
C VAL A 1100 -32.78 -44.78 6.26
N GLY A 1101 -31.88 -45.28 5.41
CA GLY A 1101 -31.73 -44.82 4.03
C GLY A 1101 -32.65 -45.53 3.02
N ASN A 1102 -33.34 -46.59 3.42
CA ASN A 1102 -34.04 -47.52 2.51
C ASN A 1102 -33.12 -48.01 1.37
N LEU A 1103 -31.87 -48.31 1.71
CA LEU A 1103 -30.81 -48.63 0.73
C LEU A 1103 -31.00 -50.05 0.18
N PRO A 1104 -30.95 -50.27 -1.15
CA PRO A 1104 -30.92 -51.61 -1.71
C PRO A 1104 -29.57 -52.29 -1.40
N ASP A 1105 -29.56 -53.62 -1.33
CA ASP A 1105 -28.35 -54.42 -1.00
C ASP A 1105 -27.17 -54.12 -1.93
N GLU A 1106 -27.44 -53.78 -3.19
CA GLU A 1106 -26.43 -53.34 -4.17
C GLU A 1106 -25.74 -52.03 -3.74
N GLU A 1107 -26.50 -51.01 -3.35
CA GLU A 1107 -25.96 -49.71 -2.88
C GLU A 1107 -25.16 -49.91 -1.59
N VAL A 1108 -25.66 -50.73 -0.65
CA VAL A 1108 -24.90 -51.06 0.57
C VAL A 1108 -23.57 -51.75 0.23
N SER A 1109 -23.59 -52.72 -0.71
CA SER A 1109 -22.42 -53.48 -1.18
C SER A 1109 -21.43 -52.67 -2.01
N ARG A 1110 -21.88 -51.54 -2.58
CA ARG A 1110 -21.08 -50.62 -3.39
C ARG A 1110 -20.53 -49.46 -2.57
N THR A 1111 -21.28 -48.93 -1.60
CA THR A 1111 -20.82 -47.79 -0.81
C THR A 1111 -19.91 -48.21 0.34
N PHE A 1112 -20.18 -49.38 0.93
CA PHE A 1112 -19.58 -49.77 2.20
C PHE A 1112 -18.89 -51.14 2.17
N ASN A 1113 -18.13 -51.41 3.24
CA ASN A 1113 -17.37 -52.63 3.41
C ASN A 1113 -18.18 -53.84 3.93
N CYS A 1114 -19.47 -53.66 4.26
CA CYS A 1114 -20.39 -54.75 4.66
C CYS A 1114 -19.85 -55.68 5.76
N GLY A 1115 -19.10 -55.16 6.72
CA GLY A 1115 -18.50 -55.95 7.80
C GLY A 1115 -17.21 -56.69 7.44
N ILE A 1116 -16.78 -56.69 6.17
CA ILE A 1116 -15.53 -57.29 5.70
C ILE A 1116 -14.57 -56.16 5.35
N GLY A 1117 -13.43 -56.05 6.06
CA GLY A 1117 -12.47 -54.97 5.79
C GLY A 1117 -11.37 -55.36 4.80
N MET A 1118 -11.05 -56.65 4.68
CA MET A 1118 -10.05 -57.17 3.75
C MET A 1118 -10.50 -58.51 3.17
N VAL A 1119 -10.38 -58.67 1.86
CA VAL A 1119 -10.54 -59.95 1.16
C VAL A 1119 -9.17 -60.52 0.81
N VAL A 1120 -9.00 -61.83 0.96
CA VAL A 1120 -7.76 -62.57 0.68
C VAL A 1120 -8.09 -63.79 -0.18
N ILE A 1121 -7.45 -63.91 -1.34
CA ILE A 1121 -7.62 -65.02 -2.27
C ILE A 1121 -6.40 -65.95 -2.15
N VAL A 1122 -6.66 -67.23 -1.91
CA VAL A 1122 -5.63 -68.24 -1.63
C VAL A 1122 -5.87 -69.51 -2.44
N ALA A 1123 -4.79 -70.24 -2.73
CA ALA A 1123 -4.87 -71.54 -3.38
C ALA A 1123 -5.67 -72.55 -2.52
N PRO A 1124 -6.47 -73.47 -3.11
CA PRO A 1124 -7.27 -74.45 -2.35
C PRO A 1124 -6.46 -75.26 -1.34
N GLU A 1125 -5.23 -75.64 -1.71
CA GLU A 1125 -4.27 -76.36 -0.88
C GLU A 1125 -3.76 -75.54 0.32
N HIS A 1126 -3.73 -74.21 0.23
CA HIS A 1126 -3.32 -73.32 1.32
C HIS A 1126 -4.50 -72.89 2.21
N ALA A 1127 -5.74 -73.02 1.75
CA ALA A 1127 -6.92 -72.46 2.42
C ALA A 1127 -7.08 -72.90 3.88
N ALA A 1128 -6.89 -74.20 4.18
CA ALA A 1128 -6.99 -74.71 5.55
C ALA A 1128 -5.90 -74.16 6.48
N GLN A 1129 -4.67 -74.03 5.97
CA GLN A 1129 -3.54 -73.45 6.71
C GLN A 1129 -3.76 -71.96 6.99
N VAL A 1130 -4.21 -71.20 5.99
CA VAL A 1130 -4.46 -69.76 6.13
C VAL A 1130 -5.62 -69.49 7.09
N VAL A 1131 -6.69 -70.30 7.06
CA VAL A 1131 -7.80 -70.18 8.02
C VAL A 1131 -7.35 -70.45 9.46
N GLU A 1132 -6.52 -71.46 9.72
CA GLU A 1132 -6.00 -71.70 11.08
C GLU A 1132 -5.04 -70.59 11.54
N LEU A 1133 -4.20 -70.06 10.64
CA LEU A 1133 -3.30 -68.94 10.95
C LEU A 1133 -4.04 -67.61 11.22
N LEU A 1134 -5.22 -67.40 10.62
CA LEU A 1134 -6.07 -66.21 10.82
C LEU A 1134 -7.25 -66.44 11.78
N LYS A 1135 -7.23 -67.53 12.55
CA LYS A 1135 -8.30 -67.92 13.47
C LYS A 1135 -8.56 -66.90 14.58
N SER A 1136 -7.51 -66.22 15.05
CA SER A 1136 -7.62 -65.09 15.99
C SER A 1136 -8.37 -63.90 15.38
N GLU A 1137 -8.30 -63.73 14.07
CA GLU A 1137 -8.86 -62.59 13.35
C GLU A 1137 -10.34 -62.76 13.01
N GLN A 1138 -10.91 -63.94 13.30
CA GLN A 1138 -12.27 -64.36 12.93
C GLN A 1138 -12.51 -64.35 11.41
N VAL A 1139 -11.53 -64.86 10.65
CA VAL A 1139 -11.64 -65.01 9.19
C VAL A 1139 -12.86 -65.87 8.79
N VAL A 1140 -13.61 -65.40 7.80
CA VAL A 1140 -14.75 -66.11 7.21
C VAL A 1140 -14.41 -66.60 5.81
N ARG A 1141 -14.96 -67.75 5.40
CA ARG A 1141 -14.85 -68.23 4.02
C ARG A 1141 -16.02 -67.68 3.22
N LEU A 1142 -15.75 -66.66 2.41
CA LEU A 1142 -16.76 -65.96 1.61
C LEU A 1142 -17.21 -66.78 0.40
N GLY A 1143 -16.30 -67.52 -0.24
CA GLY A 1143 -16.65 -68.31 -1.42
C GLY A 1143 -15.47 -68.74 -2.27
N LEU A 1144 -15.62 -68.65 -3.59
CA LEU A 1144 -14.69 -69.18 -4.59
C LEU A 1144 -14.53 -68.22 -5.79
N VAL A 1145 -13.36 -68.27 -6.43
CA VAL A 1145 -13.15 -67.70 -7.76
C VAL A 1145 -13.79 -68.62 -8.81
N VAL A 1146 -14.53 -68.04 -9.75
CA VAL A 1146 -15.29 -68.73 -10.80
C VAL A 1146 -15.09 -68.04 -12.16
N PRO A 1147 -15.34 -68.71 -13.30
CA PRO A 1147 -15.31 -68.07 -14.60
C PRO A 1147 -16.37 -66.97 -14.70
N ARG A 1148 -16.01 -65.80 -15.22
CA ARG A 1148 -16.96 -64.72 -15.50
C ARG A 1148 -17.81 -65.06 -16.72
N ALA A 1149 -19.12 -64.82 -16.64
CA ALA A 1149 -19.99 -64.86 -17.82
C ALA A 1149 -19.72 -63.64 -18.73
N ASN A 1150 -19.90 -63.79 -20.05
CA ASN A 1150 -19.80 -62.67 -20.99
C ASN A 1150 -20.70 -61.51 -20.54
N ASP A 1151 -20.12 -60.31 -20.44
CA ASP A 1151 -20.74 -59.07 -19.93
C ASP A 1151 -21.31 -59.14 -18.50
N GLY A 1152 -20.99 -60.18 -17.73
CA GLY A 1152 -21.42 -60.34 -16.33
C GLY A 1152 -20.62 -59.51 -15.33
N ALA A 1153 -21.15 -59.37 -14.11
CA ALA A 1153 -20.43 -58.79 -12.98
C ALA A 1153 -19.31 -59.72 -12.48
N GLN A 1154 -18.23 -59.14 -11.95
CA GLN A 1154 -17.10 -59.90 -11.36
C GLN A 1154 -17.30 -60.25 -9.88
N VAL A 1155 -18.41 -59.82 -9.28
CA VAL A 1155 -18.80 -60.17 -7.91
C VAL A 1155 -20.25 -60.63 -7.95
N LEU A 1156 -20.49 -61.89 -7.56
CA LEU A 1156 -21.79 -62.54 -7.63
C LEU A 1156 -22.23 -62.97 -6.22
N PHE A 1157 -23.31 -62.38 -5.71
CA PHE A 1157 -23.87 -62.73 -4.40
C PHE A 1157 -24.86 -63.90 -4.47
N LYS A 1158 -24.62 -64.93 -3.67
CA LYS A 1158 -25.56 -66.02 -3.41
C LYS A 1158 -26.48 -65.63 -2.26
N GLY A 1159 -27.68 -65.15 -2.62
CA GLY A 1159 -28.72 -64.74 -1.67
C GLY A 1159 -28.54 -63.31 -1.12
N PRO A 1160 -29.54 -62.80 -0.38
CA PRO A 1160 -29.50 -61.45 0.18
C PRO A 1160 -28.52 -61.33 1.34
N LEU A 1161 -28.06 -60.10 1.62
CA LEU A 1161 -27.17 -59.83 2.75
C LEU A 1161 -27.87 -60.10 4.10
N GLN A 1162 -27.14 -60.65 5.06
CA GLN A 1162 -27.64 -60.97 6.40
C GLN A 1162 -27.31 -59.86 7.39
N PHE A 1163 -28.33 -59.18 7.92
CA PHE A 1163 -28.21 -58.04 8.85
C PHE A 1163 -28.53 -58.45 10.30
#